data_AF-A0A9D9MJQ6-F1
#
_entry.id   AF-A0A9D9MJQ6-F1
#
_cell.length_a   1.000
_cell.length_b   1.000
_cell.length_c   1.000
_cell.angle_alpha   90.00
_cell.angle_beta   90.00
_cell.angle_gamma   90.00
#
_symmetry.space_group_name_H-M   'P 1'
#
loop_
_entity.id
_entity.type
_entity.pdbx_description
1 polymer ?
#
loop_
_entity_poly.entity_id
_entity_poly.type
_entity_poly.pdbx_seq_one_letter_code
_entity_poly.pdbx_strand_id
1 'polypeptide(L)'
;MKRLITIFAAGLLIAACDSAPKGEFTRGIGVYPGNPEESAAPQLVENTEYGNVAAFKAAYHSSSYDYNLTAQLVTDGMISTKPSASYTVLSSNGPVAKRERGWMFDDKANSGNTFTGSNIFIQLDMEEMAMPADYVNVIGTVTLDTTLPKGYEIVFLGSRDGKSWTEFDRQSGRDLIGQVAAVRPRAAAPVYNNPSPVTFLYNYEPKPQETPSMAAMFNMGAVQQNTVSRALNLTAQLPKDVAFSHFKIEFNIPAARRYAINDWDFYKDGELQQVLPFDYFNSAWRSEGSGEEWVYVDFGSKAKFDKVVLHWINKAVKGSVQISDDAKTWKDVASLPGGSGKIDEIAAKGSARYLRILAQASENGAPYELSELQVFGKGGLVPVAKEAPAPTSTRQDLTGGKWKLQRINLVSEGGAAVSKVGYNDNDWIVATVPGTVLGSFINNGSVGDPNYSDNQLMVSDSYFVSDFWYRDEFTVNNPAERTFLNFDGINWKAEVYLNGKYVDLIEGAFIRGKFDVTDYVEQGQNAIAVKIIRNAHPGAIKEQNEISADNNGGAPGADNPTFHATIGWDWIPTIRGRSIGIWNDVYLTFGGSVTVEDPFIRAELPLPDTTSANLFVEVTLKNHKDQPVTGVLQGTYGDTAFETAVSLAANEEKLVKLDAKSNPELHLVHPKLWWPKGYGEQNLYDVKLCFNVNGKVSDTKEFKSGVRQMDISEVPYQPSGGMPRFTAGPPVRLEMKVNGRRFIGFGGNWGFPETNVNYRAREYDIAVAYHADMNFTMIRNWVGQTGDEEFYDACDKYGIMVWQDFWLANPVDGENPYYPDMFEKNARDYVRRIRNHPSIGIYVGRNEGNPPERIDNYLRKMTQEEHPGLYYIPHSSSGSVSGGGPYRAMAPKEYFRSYGHDKMHSERGMPTVMTYEDMVRAFGEEHMEPVNTRQHPNNIYGMHDYTLESAQGGDSFNQIIATAFGEPKDAKEFGELAQLINYNGYRAIFEGRSEHRRGMILWMSHPSWPSMVWQTYDYYFEPTGSYFGCKKACEPIHIQWNPLRDDVEVVNYHTKDWKGLVAKAQVVDQNGKVQWEHEVTFDIHDDETVACFPLEFPDSLTDTYFIKLVLCSGNQVLSDNFYFKGKVENNFQSLRNMPKVSLTKDVKIERNGDNWTIKGTVKNDSETPALLIRLKLEGTTDLILPVFYSDNYFSLLPGESKDICITFKNEDTRGEKPSLSVSGFNVI
;
A
#
# COMPACT_ATOMS: atom_id res chain seq x y z
N MET A 1 -71.67 10.76 3.18
CA MET A 1 -70.97 10.84 4.48
C MET A 1 -70.10 9.59 4.65
N LYS A 2 -69.18 9.62 5.63
CA LYS A 2 -68.51 8.54 6.42
C LYS A 2 -68.86 7.05 6.12
N ARG A 3 -68.05 6.01 6.43
CA ARG A 3 -66.63 5.71 6.79
C ARG A 3 -66.67 4.33 7.54
N LEU A 4 -65.55 3.58 7.65
CA LEU A 4 -65.32 2.38 8.51
C LEU A 4 -65.99 1.03 8.10
N ILE A 5 -65.44 -0.17 8.43
CA ILE A 5 -64.03 -0.64 8.48
C ILE A 5 -63.92 -2.20 8.55
N THR A 6 -63.04 -2.81 7.72
CA THR A 6 -62.25 -4.09 7.85
C THR A 6 -63.03 -5.37 8.37
N ILE A 7 -62.53 -6.55 8.78
CA ILE A 7 -61.22 -7.23 9.00
C ILE A 7 -61.33 -8.75 8.62
N PHE A 8 -60.19 -9.47 8.62
CA PHE A 8 -59.98 -10.94 8.66
C PHE A 8 -60.10 -11.79 7.37
N ALA A 9 -59.00 -11.80 6.60
CA ALA A 9 -58.46 -13.00 5.95
C ALA A 9 -56.94 -12.81 5.71
N ALA A 10 -56.08 -13.47 6.49
CA ALA A 10 -54.63 -13.43 6.31
C ALA A 10 -53.98 -14.71 6.89
N GLY A 11 -53.28 -15.46 6.04
CA GLY A 11 -52.58 -16.69 6.40
C GLY A 11 -52.13 -17.45 5.14
N LEU A 12 -50.97 -18.09 5.20
CA LEU A 12 -50.36 -18.88 4.12
C LEU A 12 -50.07 -18.13 2.81
N LEU A 13 -49.15 -17.15 2.88
CA LEU A 13 -48.31 -16.76 1.73
C LEU A 13 -46.99 -16.14 2.22
N ILE A 14 -46.23 -16.90 3.01
CA ILE A 14 -44.79 -16.66 3.20
C ILE A 14 -44.10 -17.47 2.11
N ALA A 15 -43.58 -16.77 1.09
CA ALA A 15 -42.71 -17.40 0.10
C ALA A 15 -41.39 -17.82 0.79
N ALA A 16 -40.75 -18.87 0.27
CA ALA A 16 -39.38 -19.15 0.65
C ALA A 16 -38.50 -17.98 0.20
N CYS A 17 -37.82 -17.33 1.14
CA CYS A 17 -36.53 -16.74 0.83
C CYS A 17 -35.58 -17.93 0.74
N ASP A 18 -35.23 -18.35 -0.47
CA ASP A 18 -34.14 -19.29 -0.67
C ASP A 18 -32.88 -18.69 -0.04
N SER A 19 -32.31 -19.39 0.94
CA SER A 19 -31.03 -19.02 1.51
C SER A 19 -29.96 -19.30 0.45
N ALA A 20 -29.51 -18.24 -0.23
CA ALA A 20 -28.41 -18.31 -1.17
C ALA A 20 -27.23 -19.11 -0.56
N PRO A 21 -26.60 -20.01 -1.33
CA PRO A 21 -25.44 -20.76 -0.85
C PRO A 21 -24.33 -19.81 -0.41
N LYS A 22 -23.56 -20.20 0.61
CA LYS A 22 -22.57 -19.34 1.29
C LYS A 22 -21.46 -18.74 0.40
N GLY A 23 -21.34 -19.15 -0.86
CA GLY A 23 -20.39 -18.61 -1.84
C GLY A 23 -20.99 -17.62 -2.86
N GLU A 24 -22.29 -17.29 -2.82
CA GLU A 24 -22.92 -16.39 -3.80
C GLU A 24 -22.59 -14.89 -3.63
N PHE A 25 -21.93 -14.51 -2.54
CA PHE A 25 -21.71 -13.11 -2.14
C PHE A 25 -20.33 -12.88 -1.54
N THR A 26 -19.87 -11.63 -1.58
CA THR A 26 -18.56 -11.22 -1.04
C THR A 26 -18.48 -11.31 0.49
N ARG A 27 -17.27 -11.50 1.02
CA ARG A 27 -16.99 -11.62 2.47
C ARG A 27 -17.30 -10.35 3.29
N GLY A 28 -17.43 -9.21 2.63
CA GLY A 28 -17.69 -7.91 3.24
C GLY A 28 -16.88 -6.78 2.58
N ILE A 29 -17.24 -5.54 2.89
CA ILE A 29 -16.47 -4.36 2.45
C ILE A 29 -15.17 -4.29 3.27
N GLY A 30 -14.01 -4.20 2.60
CA GLY A 30 -12.69 -4.19 3.24
C GLY A 30 -12.16 -5.57 3.69
N VAL A 31 -12.88 -6.66 3.43
CA VAL A 31 -12.54 -8.02 3.90
C VAL A 31 -11.96 -8.85 2.76
N TYR A 32 -10.64 -8.87 2.64
CA TYR A 32 -9.93 -9.44 1.47
C TYR A 32 -9.32 -10.84 1.73
N PRO A 33 -9.14 -11.71 0.71
CA PRO A 33 -9.75 -11.62 -0.62
C PRO A 33 -11.27 -11.58 -0.54
N GLY A 34 -11.93 -10.79 -1.39
CA GLY A 34 -13.36 -10.49 -1.27
C GLY A 34 -14.25 -11.64 -1.71
N ASN A 35 -13.78 -12.43 -2.69
CA ASN A 35 -14.43 -13.65 -3.17
C ASN A 35 -14.18 -14.82 -2.18
N PRO A 36 -15.22 -15.50 -1.66
CA PRO A 36 -15.06 -16.68 -0.81
C PRO A 36 -14.28 -17.84 -1.45
N GLU A 37 -14.33 -17.97 -2.78
CA GLU A 37 -13.62 -19.04 -3.50
C GLU A 37 -12.11 -18.78 -3.57
N GLU A 38 -11.69 -17.52 -3.78
CA GLU A 38 -10.28 -17.09 -3.80
C GLU A 38 -9.64 -17.01 -2.40
N SER A 39 -10.45 -16.90 -1.34
CA SER A 39 -9.95 -16.82 0.03
C SER A 39 -9.53 -18.18 0.60
N ALA A 40 -8.26 -18.33 1.00
CA ALA A 40 -7.76 -19.51 1.72
C ALA A 40 -8.00 -19.47 3.24
N ALA A 41 -8.73 -18.47 3.75
CA ALA A 41 -8.95 -18.27 5.18
C ALA A 41 -9.76 -19.42 5.82
N PRO A 42 -9.41 -19.86 7.05
CA PRO A 42 -10.21 -20.84 7.79
C PRO A 42 -11.63 -20.34 8.09
N GLN A 43 -12.58 -21.27 8.14
CA GLN A 43 -13.93 -20.99 8.61
C GLN A 43 -13.95 -21.00 10.15
N LEU A 44 -14.38 -19.90 10.77
CA LEU A 44 -14.67 -19.86 12.20
C LEU A 44 -16.00 -20.58 12.51
N VAL A 45 -16.00 -21.44 13.54
CA VAL A 45 -17.18 -22.21 14.00
C VAL A 45 -17.34 -22.15 15.53
N GLU A 46 -18.56 -22.34 16.04
CA GLU A 46 -18.81 -22.36 17.49
C GLU A 46 -18.15 -23.56 18.17
N ASN A 47 -17.37 -23.31 19.23
CA ASN A 47 -16.82 -24.36 20.07
C ASN A 47 -17.84 -24.88 21.10
N THR A 48 -18.03 -26.20 21.19
CA THR A 48 -18.95 -26.83 22.14
C THR A 48 -18.26 -27.61 23.27
N GLU A 49 -16.94 -27.74 23.22
CA GLU A 49 -16.13 -28.42 24.23
C GLU A 49 -15.90 -27.52 25.46
N TYR A 50 -15.40 -28.10 26.58
CA TYR A 50 -15.01 -27.32 27.76
C TYR A 50 -13.49 -27.17 27.80
N GLY A 51 -12.99 -25.94 27.71
CA GLY A 51 -11.56 -25.63 27.66
C GLY A 51 -11.28 -24.15 27.89
N ASN A 52 -10.06 -23.70 27.62
CA ASN A 52 -9.72 -22.28 27.65
C ASN A 52 -10.32 -21.57 26.41
N VAL A 53 -11.46 -20.88 26.57
CA VAL A 53 -12.12 -20.15 25.48
C VAL A 53 -11.41 -18.84 25.11
N ALA A 54 -10.42 -18.40 25.91
CA ALA A 54 -9.55 -17.27 25.60
C ALA A 54 -8.33 -17.65 24.75
N ALA A 55 -8.02 -18.94 24.60
CA ALA A 55 -6.84 -19.39 23.85
C ALA A 55 -6.91 -18.95 22.37
N PHE A 56 -5.83 -18.34 21.90
CA PHE A 56 -5.66 -17.80 20.55
C PHE A 56 -6.84 -16.89 20.15
N LYS A 57 -7.15 -15.90 21.00
CA LYS A 57 -8.21 -14.90 20.78
C LYS A 57 -7.69 -13.47 20.81
N ALA A 58 -8.28 -12.62 19.98
CA ALA A 58 -8.00 -11.19 19.94
C ALA A 58 -8.14 -10.55 21.33
N ALA A 59 -7.09 -9.81 21.72
CA ALA A 59 -6.97 -9.19 23.04
C ALA A 59 -6.51 -7.72 22.89
N TYR A 60 -6.99 -6.87 23.79
CA TYR A 60 -6.91 -5.41 23.71
C TYR A 60 -6.54 -4.81 25.08
N HIS A 61 -5.80 -3.69 25.14
CA HIS A 61 -5.35 -3.05 26.39
C HIS A 61 -5.73 -1.56 26.51
N SER A 62 -5.68 -1.04 27.74
CA SER A 62 -5.70 0.41 28.00
C SER A 62 -4.39 1.10 27.59
N SER A 63 -3.27 0.40 27.76
CA SER A 63 -1.93 0.92 27.55
C SER A 63 -0.94 -0.25 27.40
N SER A 64 0.20 0.02 26.76
CA SER A 64 1.34 -0.90 26.71
C SER A 64 2.66 -0.14 26.82
N TYR A 65 3.59 -0.64 27.62
CA TYR A 65 4.87 0.02 27.94
C TYR A 65 5.73 0.29 26.68
N ASP A 66 5.69 -0.62 25.72
CA ASP A 66 6.32 -0.52 24.40
C ASP A 66 5.45 -1.25 23.33
N TYR A 67 6.02 -1.59 22.16
CA TYR A 67 5.33 -2.31 21.07
C TYR A 67 5.49 -3.84 21.11
N ASN A 68 6.16 -4.34 22.14
CA ASN A 68 6.46 -5.75 22.30
C ASN A 68 5.56 -6.36 23.38
N LEU A 69 5.28 -5.63 24.45
CA LEU A 69 4.55 -6.11 25.61
C LEU A 69 3.05 -5.79 25.54
N THR A 70 2.40 -6.23 24.45
CA THR A 70 1.01 -5.90 24.10
C THR A 70 0.01 -6.98 24.54
N ALA A 71 -1.29 -6.71 24.36
CA ALA A 71 -2.38 -7.54 24.86
C ALA A 71 -2.48 -8.91 24.16
N GLN A 72 -2.14 -9.00 22.87
CA GLN A 72 -2.13 -10.24 22.10
C GLN A 72 -1.34 -11.39 22.76
N LEU A 73 -0.37 -11.06 23.63
CA LEU A 73 0.43 -12.04 24.36
C LEU A 73 -0.38 -12.78 25.44
N VAL A 74 -1.39 -12.15 26.07
CA VAL A 74 -2.15 -12.79 27.18
C VAL A 74 -3.08 -13.92 26.75
N THR A 75 -3.10 -14.25 25.46
CA THR A 75 -3.91 -15.32 24.86
C THR A 75 -3.11 -16.23 23.93
N ASP A 76 -1.78 -16.08 23.84
CA ASP A 76 -0.92 -16.90 22.97
C ASP A 76 -0.60 -18.30 23.55
N GLY A 77 -1.00 -18.56 24.81
CA GLY A 77 -0.78 -19.83 25.50
C GLY A 77 0.59 -19.96 26.17
N MET A 78 1.47 -18.97 26.08
CA MET A 78 2.80 -18.98 26.68
C MET A 78 2.81 -18.40 28.10
N ILE A 79 2.77 -19.26 29.11
CA ILE A 79 2.94 -18.84 30.51
C ILE A 79 4.42 -18.52 30.79
N SER A 80 4.71 -17.28 31.19
CA SER A 80 6.03 -16.85 31.67
C SER A 80 6.00 -16.42 33.13
N THR A 81 7.12 -16.64 33.82
CA THR A 81 7.37 -16.18 35.20
C THR A 81 8.61 -15.30 35.30
N LYS A 82 9.17 -14.85 34.16
CA LYS A 82 10.31 -13.94 34.10
C LYS A 82 9.82 -12.50 33.86
N PRO A 83 10.48 -11.46 34.42
CA PRO A 83 10.25 -10.09 34.00
C PRO A 83 10.50 -9.93 32.50
N SER A 84 9.78 -9.01 31.87
CA SER A 84 9.80 -8.86 30.43
C SER A 84 10.90 -7.89 29.97
N ALA A 85 11.66 -8.31 28.96
CA ALA A 85 12.71 -7.49 28.38
C ALA A 85 12.14 -6.17 27.85
N SER A 86 12.79 -5.06 28.22
CA SER A 86 12.34 -3.72 27.80
C SER A 86 13.47 -2.69 27.90
N TYR A 87 13.28 -1.53 27.28
CA TYR A 87 14.25 -0.46 27.25
C TYR A 87 13.59 0.91 27.34
N THR A 88 14.31 1.87 27.90
CA THR A 88 13.91 3.28 27.95
C THR A 88 15.12 4.16 27.62
N VAL A 89 14.90 5.15 26.75
CA VAL A 89 15.83 6.26 26.56
C VAL A 89 15.38 7.42 27.44
N LEU A 90 16.27 7.90 28.30
CA LEU A 90 16.10 9.11 29.11
C LEU A 90 16.99 10.24 28.58
N SER A 91 16.49 11.47 28.70
CA SER A 91 17.24 12.70 28.45
C SER A 91 17.17 13.63 29.66
N SER A 92 17.93 14.72 29.64
CA SER A 92 17.78 15.80 30.63
C SER A 92 16.40 16.48 30.65
N ASN A 93 15.56 16.26 29.64
CA ASN A 93 14.19 16.74 29.59
C ASN A 93 13.16 15.70 30.07
N GLY A 94 13.61 14.49 30.45
CA GLY A 94 12.75 13.36 30.82
C GLY A 94 12.84 12.19 29.83
N PRO A 95 11.95 11.18 29.95
CA PRO A 95 11.88 10.04 29.04
C PRO A 95 11.56 10.45 27.61
N VAL A 96 12.14 9.71 26.66
CA VAL A 96 11.83 9.79 25.23
C VAL A 96 10.50 9.07 24.95
N ALA A 97 9.68 9.67 24.09
CA ALA A 97 8.35 9.16 23.75
C ALA A 97 8.43 7.77 23.12
N LYS A 98 7.43 6.92 23.36
CA LYS A 98 7.40 5.48 23.00
C LYS A 98 7.87 5.20 21.57
N ARG A 99 7.34 5.94 20.58
CA ARG A 99 7.69 5.85 19.15
C ARG A 99 9.14 6.20 18.82
N GLU A 100 9.76 7.08 19.60
CA GLU A 100 11.08 7.64 19.30
C GLU A 100 12.22 6.88 19.99
N ARG A 101 11.92 5.96 20.94
CA ARG A 101 12.96 5.27 21.74
C ARG A 101 13.92 4.43 20.88
N GLY A 102 13.44 3.89 19.77
CA GLY A 102 14.21 3.02 18.87
C GLY A 102 15.06 3.75 17.83
N TRP A 103 14.88 5.06 17.65
CA TRP A 103 15.47 5.85 16.55
C TRP A 103 17.00 6.04 16.60
N MET A 104 17.69 5.51 17.61
CA MET A 104 19.17 5.48 17.66
C MET A 104 19.74 4.05 17.51
N PHE A 105 18.85 3.09 17.22
CA PHE A 105 19.10 1.65 17.27
C PHE A 105 18.37 0.89 16.15
N ASP A 106 17.94 1.59 15.08
CA ASP A 106 17.21 1.02 13.94
C ASP A 106 18.05 0.94 12.66
N ASP A 107 19.38 0.95 12.81
CA ASP A 107 20.41 0.80 11.77
C ASP A 107 20.21 1.73 10.55
N LYS A 108 19.67 2.93 10.79
CA LYS A 108 19.27 3.89 9.75
C LYS A 108 19.90 5.25 10.00
N ALA A 109 20.98 5.57 9.28
CA ALA A 109 21.78 6.79 9.44
C ALA A 109 21.08 8.16 9.19
N ASN A 110 19.74 8.22 9.16
CA ASN A 110 18.94 9.45 9.18
C ASN A 110 17.68 9.43 10.08
N SER A 111 17.36 8.33 10.77
CA SER A 111 16.57 8.41 12.01
C SER A 111 17.42 9.13 13.08
N GLY A 112 16.86 9.46 14.24
CA GLY A 112 17.66 9.98 15.34
C GLY A 112 16.94 10.97 16.26
N ASN A 113 17.18 10.85 17.56
CA ASN A 113 16.58 11.73 18.55
C ASN A 113 17.27 13.11 18.57
N THR A 114 16.46 14.16 18.79
CA THR A 114 16.93 15.54 18.92
C THR A 114 16.91 15.98 20.39
N PHE A 115 18.06 16.44 20.88
CA PHE A 115 18.23 16.95 22.25
C PHE A 115 18.70 18.41 22.21
N THR A 116 18.34 19.21 23.22
CA THR A 116 18.65 20.65 23.27
C THR A 116 19.27 21.06 24.61
N GLY A 117 20.20 22.01 24.55
CA GLY A 117 20.98 22.48 25.70
C GLY A 117 22.49 22.52 25.47
N SER A 118 23.22 23.05 26.44
CA SER A 118 24.70 23.09 26.47
C SER A 118 25.31 22.13 27.50
N ASN A 119 24.56 21.75 28.53
CA ASN A 119 24.86 20.64 29.42
C ASN A 119 23.65 19.71 29.41
N ILE A 120 23.82 18.50 28.86
CA ILE A 120 22.77 17.47 28.79
C ILE A 120 23.34 16.09 29.10
N PHE A 121 22.46 15.13 29.35
CA PHE A 121 22.76 13.71 29.25
C PHE A 121 21.75 13.02 28.33
N ILE A 122 22.20 11.92 27.72
CA ILE A 122 21.34 10.85 27.20
C ILE A 122 21.68 9.57 27.97
N GLN A 123 20.67 8.76 28.26
CA GLN A 123 20.81 7.53 29.03
C GLN A 123 19.93 6.45 28.41
N LEU A 124 20.50 5.25 28.21
CA LEU A 124 19.80 4.04 27.81
C LEU A 124 19.73 3.14 29.05
N ASP A 125 18.51 2.85 29.50
CA ASP A 125 18.22 1.86 30.53
C ASP A 125 17.61 0.62 29.87
N MET A 126 18.12 -0.57 30.22
CA MET A 126 17.62 -1.84 29.69
C MET A 126 17.30 -2.81 30.85
N GLU A 127 16.10 -3.38 30.82
CA GLU A 127 15.62 -4.37 31.79
C GLU A 127 15.64 -5.77 31.15
N GLU A 128 16.19 -6.77 31.85
CA GLU A 128 16.41 -8.16 31.38
C GLU A 128 17.18 -8.35 30.05
N MET A 129 17.71 -7.29 29.44
CA MET A 129 18.56 -7.34 28.25
C MET A 129 20.03 -7.21 28.66
N ALA A 130 20.83 -8.26 28.40
CA ALA A 130 22.22 -8.36 28.80
C ALA A 130 23.16 -8.32 27.58
N MET A 131 23.42 -7.13 27.07
CA MET A 131 24.23 -6.90 25.87
C MET A 131 25.75 -6.88 26.19
N PRO A 132 26.55 -7.81 25.64
CA PRO A 132 28.00 -7.77 25.74
C PRO A 132 28.59 -6.85 24.66
N ALA A 133 29.49 -5.92 25.01
CA ALA A 133 30.15 -5.05 24.03
C ALA A 133 31.58 -4.70 24.48
N ASP A 134 32.49 -4.53 23.52
CA ASP A 134 33.87 -4.07 23.74
C ASP A 134 34.00 -2.55 23.54
N TYR A 135 33.13 -1.94 22.74
CA TYR A 135 33.04 -0.49 22.57
C TYR A 135 31.65 -0.03 22.14
N VAL A 136 31.38 1.26 22.35
CA VAL A 136 30.21 1.97 21.80
C VAL A 136 30.67 2.99 20.76
N ASN A 137 29.81 3.28 19.81
CA ASN A 137 30.04 4.31 18.79
C ASN A 137 28.80 5.20 18.68
N VAL A 138 29.00 6.51 18.66
CA VAL A 138 27.90 7.50 18.65
C VAL A 138 28.08 8.47 17.52
N ILE A 139 27.15 8.43 16.57
CA ILE A 139 27.15 9.22 15.35
C ILE A 139 26.03 10.25 15.43
N GLY A 140 26.28 11.45 14.88
CA GLY A 140 25.24 12.47 14.82
C GLY A 140 25.74 13.82 14.33
N THR A 141 25.02 14.88 14.69
CA THR A 141 25.42 16.27 14.50
C THR A 141 25.19 17.10 15.76
N VAL A 142 25.97 18.17 15.92
CA VAL A 142 25.75 19.19 16.95
C VAL A 142 25.77 20.59 16.33
N THR A 143 24.75 21.38 16.66
CA THR A 143 24.65 22.80 16.32
C THR A 143 25.28 23.62 17.44
N LEU A 144 26.33 24.36 17.10
CA LEU A 144 27.13 25.18 17.98
C LEU A 144 26.90 26.68 17.68
N ASP A 145 26.61 27.46 18.72
CA ASP A 145 26.60 28.92 18.68
C ASP A 145 28.04 29.45 18.77
N THR A 146 28.52 30.05 17.67
CA THR A 146 29.90 30.50 17.54
C THR A 146 30.24 31.75 18.36
N THR A 147 29.23 32.38 19.00
CA THR A 147 29.44 33.54 19.89
C THR A 147 29.77 33.13 21.33
N LEU A 148 29.61 31.85 21.69
CA LEU A 148 29.85 31.33 23.03
C LEU A 148 31.25 30.72 23.24
N PRO A 149 31.67 30.49 24.51
CA PRO A 149 32.94 29.86 24.82
C PRO A 149 33.14 28.51 24.11
N LYS A 150 34.32 28.35 23.51
CA LYS A 150 34.80 27.08 22.95
C LYS A 150 35.13 26.08 24.05
N GLY A 151 35.22 24.81 23.63
CA GLY A 151 35.57 23.68 24.48
C GLY A 151 34.43 22.68 24.58
N TYR A 152 34.78 21.46 24.96
CA TYR A 152 33.84 20.37 25.22
C TYR A 152 34.41 19.40 26.24
N GLU A 153 33.52 18.76 26.97
CA GLU A 153 33.75 17.56 27.76
C GLU A 153 32.58 16.60 27.53
N ILE A 154 32.89 15.33 27.30
CA ILE A 154 31.93 14.24 27.16
C ILE A 154 32.38 13.10 28.07
N VAL A 155 31.46 12.56 28.87
CA VAL A 155 31.73 11.48 29.83
C VAL A 155 30.84 10.30 29.51
N PHE A 156 31.46 9.12 29.33
CA PHE A 156 30.77 7.86 29.07
C PHE A 156 30.72 7.03 30.36
N LEU A 157 29.50 6.68 30.77
CA LEU A 157 29.17 6.09 32.07
C LEU A 157 28.37 4.80 31.87
N GLY A 158 28.72 3.75 32.62
CA GLY A 158 28.00 2.47 32.62
C GLY A 158 27.56 2.06 34.03
N SER A 159 26.44 1.36 34.15
CA SER A 159 25.93 0.83 35.42
C SER A 159 25.25 -0.54 35.27
N ARG A 160 25.18 -1.29 36.38
CA ARG A 160 24.51 -2.60 36.49
C ARG A 160 23.20 -2.56 37.31
N ASP A 161 22.89 -1.41 37.92
CA ASP A 161 21.77 -1.27 38.88
C ASP A 161 21.04 0.09 38.77
N GLY A 162 21.38 0.89 37.75
CA GLY A 162 20.91 2.25 37.49
C GLY A 162 21.39 3.31 38.49
N LYS A 163 22.15 2.92 39.52
CA LYS A 163 22.44 3.75 40.71
C LYS A 163 23.94 3.96 40.89
N SER A 164 24.71 2.91 40.66
CA SER A 164 26.15 2.81 40.83
C SER A 164 26.81 2.97 39.46
N TRP A 165 27.16 4.21 39.11
CA TRP A 165 27.70 4.56 37.79
C TRP A 165 29.24 4.53 37.77
N THR A 166 29.81 3.97 36.72
CA THR A 166 31.25 3.84 36.47
C THR A 166 31.62 4.56 35.19
N GLU A 167 32.55 5.52 35.27
CA GLU A 167 33.15 6.15 34.09
C GLU A 167 34.06 5.16 33.36
N PHE A 168 33.83 4.96 32.06
CA PHE A 168 34.66 4.10 31.22
C PHE A 168 35.44 4.85 30.14
N ASP A 169 34.98 6.03 29.71
CA ASP A 169 35.74 6.95 28.85
C ASP A 169 35.38 8.42 29.12
N ARG A 170 36.32 9.32 28.83
CA ARG A 170 36.14 10.79 28.92
C ARG A 170 36.90 11.49 27.81
N GLN A 171 36.16 12.18 26.95
CA GLN A 171 36.68 12.89 25.78
C GLN A 171 36.54 14.39 26.00
N SER A 172 37.62 15.17 25.81
CA SER A 172 37.58 16.61 26.05
C SER A 172 38.50 17.41 25.13
N GLY A 173 38.17 18.67 24.90
CA GLY A 173 38.93 19.57 24.05
C GLY A 173 38.69 21.05 24.35
N ARG A 174 39.58 21.91 23.85
CA ARG A 174 39.53 23.38 24.05
C ARG A 174 38.96 24.15 22.86
N ASP A 175 38.68 23.46 21.77
CA ASP A 175 38.13 24.03 20.54
C ASP A 175 36.67 23.58 20.34
N LEU A 176 36.05 23.93 19.22
CA LEU A 176 34.73 23.40 18.87
C LEU A 176 34.82 21.88 18.58
N ILE A 177 33.84 21.10 19.05
CA ILE A 177 33.74 19.65 18.82
C ILE A 177 33.32 19.31 17.37
N GLY A 178 33.68 18.11 16.90
CA GLY A 178 33.20 17.55 15.63
C GLY A 178 33.95 18.05 14.39
N GLN A 179 33.47 17.65 13.20
CA GLN A 179 33.98 18.11 11.90
C GLN A 179 32.99 19.06 11.22
N VAL A 180 33.47 19.99 10.37
CA VAL A 180 32.56 20.93 9.68
C VAL A 180 31.69 20.14 8.69
N ALA A 181 30.36 20.19 8.86
CA ALA A 181 29.43 19.53 7.95
C ALA A 181 29.51 20.16 6.55
N ALA A 182 29.61 19.34 5.50
CA ALA A 182 29.78 19.80 4.13
C ALA A 182 28.47 20.38 3.55
N VAL A 183 28.24 21.68 3.78
CA VAL A 183 27.11 22.40 3.20
C VAL A 183 27.21 22.40 1.67
N ARG A 184 26.44 21.52 1.00
CA ARG A 184 26.30 21.52 -0.46
C ARG A 184 25.61 22.84 -0.90
N PRO A 185 26.26 23.72 -1.69
CA PRO A 185 25.62 24.96 -2.10
C PRO A 185 24.47 24.70 -3.08
N ARG A 186 23.26 25.20 -2.77
CA ARG A 186 22.21 25.35 -3.79
C ARG A 186 22.59 26.51 -4.71
N ALA A 187 23.02 26.20 -5.93
CA ALA A 187 23.31 27.21 -6.94
C ALA A 187 22.01 27.88 -7.42
N ALA A 188 22.06 29.20 -7.62
CA ALA A 188 21.01 29.97 -8.29
C ALA A 188 21.48 30.32 -9.72
N ALA A 189 20.61 30.08 -10.71
CA ALA A 189 20.88 30.20 -12.14
C ALA A 189 19.57 30.62 -12.88
N PRO A 190 19.62 31.07 -14.14
CA PRO A 190 18.69 32.10 -14.63
C PRO A 190 17.31 31.65 -15.08
N VAL A 191 16.41 32.63 -15.20
CA VAL A 191 15.12 32.52 -15.89
C VAL A 191 15.33 32.49 -17.40
N TYR A 192 14.62 31.59 -18.08
CA TYR A 192 14.48 31.58 -19.53
C TYR A 192 12.98 31.56 -19.88
N ASN A 193 12.60 32.28 -20.94
CA ASN A 193 11.27 32.18 -21.54
C ASN A 193 11.36 31.23 -22.74
N ASN A 194 10.45 30.27 -22.85
CA ASN A 194 10.25 29.48 -24.07
C ASN A 194 8.74 29.50 -24.41
N PRO A 195 8.32 29.45 -25.69
CA PRO A 195 6.93 29.64 -26.06
C PRO A 195 6.09 28.38 -25.78
N SER A 196 4.80 28.60 -25.52
CA SER A 196 3.84 27.51 -25.35
C SER A 196 3.65 26.73 -26.65
N PRO A 197 3.60 25.38 -26.62
CA PRO A 197 3.20 24.52 -27.74
C PRO A 197 1.69 24.49 -28.01
N VAL A 198 0.88 25.29 -27.31
CA VAL A 198 -0.57 25.38 -27.51
C VAL A 198 -0.89 26.19 -28.78
N THR A 199 -1.79 25.69 -29.62
CA THR A 199 -2.29 26.40 -30.81
C THR A 199 -3.33 27.43 -30.37
N PHE A 200 -3.06 28.73 -30.53
CA PHE A 200 -4.00 29.81 -30.17
C PHE A 200 -4.90 30.18 -31.36
N LEU A 201 -6.23 30.17 -31.17
CA LEU A 201 -7.20 30.62 -32.19
C LEU A 201 -7.42 32.15 -32.19
N TYR A 202 -6.86 32.85 -31.20
CA TYR A 202 -6.96 34.29 -31.00
C TYR A 202 -5.56 34.89 -30.82
N ASN A 203 -5.42 36.19 -31.07
CA ASN A 203 -4.11 36.85 -31.08
C ASN A 203 -3.59 37.14 -29.66
N TYR A 204 -3.02 36.11 -29.02
CA TYR A 204 -2.43 36.17 -27.69
C TYR A 204 -0.91 36.24 -27.76
N GLU A 205 -0.31 37.27 -27.14
CA GLU A 205 1.13 37.31 -26.88
C GLU A 205 1.40 36.81 -25.45
N PRO A 206 2.12 35.68 -25.27
CA PRO A 206 2.47 35.19 -23.93
C PRO A 206 3.28 36.22 -23.15
N LYS A 207 2.78 36.62 -21.97
CA LYS A 207 3.45 37.58 -21.10
C LYS A 207 4.80 37.03 -20.63
N PRO A 208 5.93 37.75 -20.82
CA PRO A 208 7.20 37.35 -20.25
C PRO A 208 7.14 37.27 -18.71
N GLN A 209 7.72 36.20 -18.14
CA GLN A 209 7.97 36.01 -16.70
C GLN A 209 6.73 35.81 -15.78
N GLU A 210 6.05 34.67 -15.91
CA GLU A 210 5.43 33.99 -14.75
C GLU A 210 6.32 32.84 -14.26
N THR A 211 7.53 33.17 -13.78
CA THR A 211 8.48 32.17 -13.26
C THR A 211 8.02 31.65 -11.89
N PRO A 212 8.01 30.32 -11.65
CA PRO A 212 7.59 29.76 -10.36
C PRO A 212 8.48 30.25 -9.22
N SER A 213 7.86 30.77 -8.16
CA SER A 213 8.61 31.28 -7.00
C SER A 213 9.08 30.13 -6.10
N MET A 214 10.40 29.96 -5.99
CA MET A 214 11.00 28.94 -5.11
C MET A 214 10.66 29.13 -3.61
N ALA A 215 10.19 30.32 -3.22
CA ALA A 215 9.87 30.66 -1.84
C ALA A 215 8.58 29.99 -1.31
N ALA A 216 7.64 29.62 -2.18
CA ALA A 216 6.34 29.06 -1.77
C ALA A 216 6.38 27.55 -1.48
N MET A 217 7.37 26.82 -1.98
CA MET A 217 7.40 25.35 -1.88
C MET A 217 8.08 24.84 -0.60
N PHE A 218 9.13 25.51 -0.11
CA PHE A 218 9.90 25.08 1.07
C PHE A 218 9.76 26.09 2.21
N ASN A 219 9.21 25.66 3.35
CA ASN A 219 9.09 26.46 4.58
C ASN A 219 10.46 26.61 5.28
N MET A 220 11.41 27.28 4.63
CA MET A 220 12.77 27.47 5.14
C MET A 220 12.82 28.62 6.14
N GLY A 221 12.75 28.27 7.43
CA GLY A 221 12.97 29.20 8.54
C GLY A 221 14.32 29.95 8.42
N ALA A 222 14.34 31.19 8.91
CA ALA A 222 15.50 32.07 8.77
C ALA A 222 16.77 31.49 9.44
N VAL A 223 17.86 31.39 8.67
CA VAL A 223 19.15 30.92 9.16
C VAL A 223 19.70 31.91 10.19
N GLN A 224 19.81 31.50 11.45
CA GLN A 224 20.50 32.27 12.49
C GLN A 224 22.00 32.37 12.15
N GLN A 225 22.44 33.58 11.77
CA GLN A 225 23.77 33.87 11.20
C GLN A 225 24.98 33.51 12.10
N ASN A 226 24.75 33.10 13.35
CA ASN A 226 25.78 32.84 14.36
C ASN A 226 26.01 31.34 14.65
N THR A 227 25.24 30.43 14.07
CA THR A 227 25.32 28.99 14.36
C THR A 227 26.00 28.17 13.27
N VAL A 228 26.71 27.10 13.65
CA VAL A 228 27.31 26.12 12.73
C VAL A 228 26.92 24.70 13.15
N SER A 229 26.57 23.85 12.18
CA SER A 229 26.39 22.41 12.43
C SER A 229 27.68 21.65 12.14
N ARG A 230 28.03 20.70 13.01
CA ARG A 230 29.24 19.88 12.92
C ARG A 230 28.92 18.42 13.17
N ALA A 231 29.51 17.53 12.38
CA ALA A 231 29.32 16.08 12.53
C ALA A 231 30.01 15.56 13.80
N LEU A 232 29.31 14.72 14.54
CA LEU A 232 29.82 13.91 15.65
C LEU A 232 30.04 12.47 15.17
N ASN A 233 31.15 11.91 15.60
CA ASN A 233 31.47 10.49 15.56
C ASN A 233 32.38 10.26 16.77
N LEU A 234 31.90 9.51 17.76
CA LEU A 234 32.52 9.36 19.08
C LEU A 234 32.56 7.88 19.45
N THR A 235 33.75 7.29 19.46
CA THR A 235 33.95 5.89 19.86
C THR A 235 34.52 5.82 21.26
N ALA A 236 33.93 5.03 22.15
CA ALA A 236 34.36 4.87 23.55
C ALA A 236 34.52 3.38 23.90
N GLN A 237 35.67 3.00 24.46
CA GLN A 237 36.03 1.61 24.76
C GLN A 237 35.46 1.17 26.12
N LEU A 238 34.87 -0.03 26.19
CA LEU A 238 34.28 -0.58 27.41
C LEU A 238 35.30 -1.38 28.24
N PRO A 239 35.11 -1.51 29.56
CA PRO A 239 35.98 -2.33 30.39
C PRO A 239 35.75 -3.82 30.10
N LYS A 240 36.84 -4.55 29.83
CA LYS A 240 36.76 -6.01 29.60
C LYS A 240 36.09 -6.73 30.77
N ASP A 241 35.30 -7.74 30.43
CA ASP A 241 34.55 -8.58 31.37
C ASP A 241 33.48 -7.83 32.20
N VAL A 242 33.11 -6.60 31.81
CA VAL A 242 32.07 -5.79 32.45
C VAL A 242 30.88 -5.56 31.53
N ALA A 243 29.88 -6.44 31.61
CA ALA A 243 28.53 -6.11 31.12
C ALA A 243 27.90 -4.99 31.98
N PHE A 244 27.18 -4.08 31.33
CA PHE A 244 26.32 -3.05 31.92
C PHE A 244 24.90 -3.20 31.35
N SER A 245 23.89 -2.82 32.12
CA SER A 245 22.48 -2.78 31.69
C SER A 245 21.96 -1.35 31.54
N HIS A 246 22.77 -0.37 31.96
CA HIS A 246 22.48 1.05 31.86
C HIS A 246 23.70 1.76 31.31
N PHE A 247 23.52 2.60 30.30
CA PHE A 247 24.57 3.40 29.68
C PHE A 247 24.16 4.87 29.67
N LYS A 248 25.12 5.79 29.83
CA LYS A 248 24.86 7.23 29.87
C LYS A 248 26.02 8.00 29.27
N ILE A 249 25.68 9.07 28.55
CA ILE A 249 26.63 9.99 27.95
C ILE A 249 26.26 11.40 28.38
N GLU A 250 27.14 12.03 29.16
CA GLU A 250 26.99 13.42 29.62
C GLU A 250 27.76 14.34 28.68
N PHE A 251 27.09 15.30 28.06
CA PHE A 251 27.66 16.27 27.11
C PHE A 251 27.70 17.67 27.74
N ASN A 252 28.90 18.14 28.09
CA ASN A 252 29.17 19.45 28.65
C ASN A 252 29.90 20.33 27.61
N ILE A 253 29.13 21.04 26.78
CA ILE A 253 29.62 21.80 25.62
C ILE A 253 28.98 23.20 25.64
N PRO A 254 29.66 24.24 26.20
CA PRO A 254 29.06 25.55 26.43
C PRO A 254 28.46 26.21 25.17
N ALA A 255 29.07 25.99 24.00
CA ALA A 255 28.58 26.49 22.72
C ALA A 255 27.37 25.72 22.14
N ALA A 256 27.03 24.53 22.64
CA ALA A 256 25.96 23.73 22.05
C ALA A 256 24.56 24.32 22.24
N ARG A 257 23.67 23.97 21.30
CA ARG A 257 22.26 24.36 21.26
C ARG A 257 21.36 23.16 21.01
N ARG A 258 21.73 22.34 20.02
CA ARG A 258 21.03 21.15 19.58
C ARG A 258 22.04 20.05 19.29
N TYR A 259 21.71 18.83 19.71
CA TYR A 259 22.29 17.59 19.24
C TYR A 259 21.20 16.87 18.43
N ALA A 260 21.59 16.20 17.35
CA ALA A 260 20.80 15.15 16.74
C ALA A 260 21.70 13.92 16.73
N ILE A 261 21.35 12.90 17.51
CA ILE A 261 22.10 11.64 17.57
C ILE A 261 21.38 10.68 16.65
N ASN A 262 22.09 10.18 15.64
CA ASN A 262 21.55 9.29 14.62
C ASN A 262 21.72 7.84 15.05
N ASP A 263 22.92 7.46 15.48
CA ASP A 263 23.26 6.08 15.80
C ASP A 263 23.96 6.03 17.17
N TRP A 264 23.56 5.09 18.03
CA TRP A 264 24.26 4.75 19.29
C TRP A 264 24.54 3.25 19.32
N ASP A 265 25.48 2.84 18.47
CA ASP A 265 25.91 1.46 18.28
C ASP A 265 26.63 0.87 19.51
N PHE A 266 26.53 -0.45 19.63
CA PHE A 266 27.29 -1.28 20.55
C PHE A 266 27.96 -2.41 19.75
N TYR A 267 29.27 -2.61 19.87
CA TYR A 267 30.00 -3.62 19.09
C TYR A 267 30.68 -4.66 19.98
N LYS A 268 30.64 -5.92 19.55
CA LYS A 268 31.35 -7.05 20.17
C LYS A 268 32.18 -7.80 19.13
N ASP A 269 33.48 -7.90 19.36
CA ASP A 269 34.48 -8.56 18.49
C ASP A 269 34.49 -8.05 17.02
N GLY A 270 33.85 -6.91 16.75
CA GLY A 270 33.66 -6.30 15.44
C GLY A 270 32.22 -6.27 14.93
N GLU A 271 31.34 -7.09 15.51
CA GLU A 271 29.94 -7.25 15.10
C GLU A 271 29.01 -6.30 15.87
N LEU A 272 28.06 -5.67 15.18
CA LEU A 272 27.03 -4.81 15.76
C LEU A 272 26.07 -5.62 16.64
N GLN A 273 25.72 -5.10 17.82
CA GLN A 273 24.81 -5.74 18.77
C GLN A 273 23.44 -5.05 18.74
N GLN A 274 22.38 -5.82 18.53
CA GLN A 274 21.01 -5.29 18.46
C GLN A 274 20.50 -4.88 19.85
N VAL A 275 20.02 -3.63 19.95
CA VAL A 275 19.52 -3.01 21.18
C VAL A 275 17.98 -3.09 21.29
N LEU A 276 17.30 -3.60 20.25
CA LEU A 276 15.84 -3.65 20.21
C LEU A 276 15.29 -4.94 20.90
N PRO A 277 14.15 -4.88 21.63
CA PRO A 277 13.73 -6.01 22.48
C PRO A 277 13.28 -7.30 21.76
N PHE A 278 13.12 -7.30 20.44
CA PHE A 278 12.59 -8.47 19.72
C PHE A 278 13.47 -9.73 19.82
N ASP A 279 14.77 -9.57 20.10
CA ASP A 279 15.70 -10.69 20.34
C ASP A 279 15.66 -11.25 21.77
N TYR A 280 14.97 -10.55 22.68
CA TYR A 280 14.84 -10.90 24.10
C TYR A 280 13.39 -11.29 24.46
N PHE A 281 12.65 -11.85 23.49
CA PHE A 281 11.22 -12.16 23.59
C PHE A 281 10.82 -12.91 24.88
N ASN A 282 9.84 -12.33 25.59
CA ASN A 282 9.14 -12.90 26.74
C ASN A 282 7.64 -12.64 26.55
N SER A 283 6.79 -13.66 26.63
CA SER A 283 5.34 -13.45 26.47
C SER A 283 4.73 -12.86 27.75
N ALA A 284 4.40 -11.57 27.69
CA ALA A 284 3.51 -10.88 28.62
C ALA A 284 3.03 -9.53 28.08
N TRP A 285 1.79 -9.16 28.41
CA TRP A 285 1.37 -7.76 28.37
C TRP A 285 1.99 -7.00 29.55
N ARG A 286 2.54 -5.81 29.29
CA ARG A 286 2.99 -4.85 30.31
C ARG A 286 2.30 -3.52 30.11
N SER A 287 1.52 -3.06 31.09
CA SER A 287 0.87 -1.74 31.04
C SER A 287 1.90 -0.60 31.06
N GLU A 288 1.48 0.61 30.68
CA GLU A 288 2.33 1.80 30.83
C GLU A 288 2.36 2.28 32.29
N GLY A 289 1.18 2.38 32.94
CA GLY A 289 1.04 2.80 34.33
C GLY A 289 0.79 1.65 35.30
N SER A 290 0.74 1.99 36.59
CA SER A 290 0.37 1.10 37.70
C SER A 290 -0.95 1.49 38.38
N GLY A 291 -1.74 2.33 37.71
CA GLY A 291 -2.98 2.93 38.18
C GLY A 291 -4.22 2.08 37.88
N GLU A 292 -5.25 2.70 37.30
CA GLU A 292 -6.34 1.96 36.68
C GLU A 292 -5.96 1.61 35.24
N GLU A 293 -5.85 0.32 34.95
CA GLU A 293 -5.42 -0.25 33.66
C GLU A 293 -6.30 -1.45 33.35
N TRP A 294 -6.42 -1.85 32.09
CA TRP A 294 -7.18 -3.04 31.72
C TRP A 294 -6.62 -3.79 30.52
N VAL A 295 -6.93 -5.08 30.49
CA VAL A 295 -6.79 -5.95 29.32
C VAL A 295 -8.09 -6.75 29.14
N TYR A 296 -8.59 -6.87 27.92
CA TYR A 296 -9.79 -7.67 27.61
C TYR A 296 -9.59 -8.59 26.41
N VAL A 297 -10.37 -9.66 26.36
CA VAL A 297 -10.40 -10.64 25.27
C VAL A 297 -11.78 -10.67 24.63
N ASP A 298 -11.81 -10.78 23.30
CA ASP A 298 -13.00 -11.08 22.52
C ASP A 298 -13.03 -12.58 22.16
N PHE A 299 -14.06 -13.31 22.60
CA PHE A 299 -14.21 -14.73 22.25
C PHE A 299 -14.73 -14.95 20.81
N GLY A 300 -15.01 -13.89 20.06
CA GLY A 300 -15.60 -13.87 18.71
C GLY A 300 -17.10 -14.17 18.69
N SER A 301 -17.58 -14.95 19.67
CA SER A 301 -19.01 -15.20 19.92
C SER A 301 -19.28 -15.30 21.43
N LYS A 302 -20.54 -15.46 21.83
CA LYS A 302 -20.93 -15.44 23.25
C LYS A 302 -20.55 -16.74 23.98
N ALA A 303 -19.50 -16.71 24.79
CA ALA A 303 -19.05 -17.84 25.60
C ALA A 303 -19.71 -17.88 26.99
N LYS A 304 -19.74 -19.06 27.61
CA LYS A 304 -20.20 -19.33 28.99
C LYS A 304 -19.07 -19.96 29.79
N PHE A 305 -18.71 -19.34 30.90
CA PHE A 305 -17.52 -19.71 31.68
C PHE A 305 -17.79 -19.65 33.19
N ASP A 306 -16.98 -20.38 33.95
CA ASP A 306 -17.11 -20.47 35.42
C ASP A 306 -15.79 -20.33 36.20
N LYS A 307 -14.64 -20.31 35.51
CA LYS A 307 -13.33 -20.06 36.10
C LYS A 307 -12.47 -19.17 35.18
N VAL A 308 -11.76 -18.23 35.79
CA VAL A 308 -10.65 -17.49 35.17
C VAL A 308 -9.35 -17.86 35.88
N VAL A 309 -8.23 -17.96 35.15
CA VAL A 309 -6.89 -18.13 35.72
C VAL A 309 -5.98 -17.05 35.15
N LEU A 310 -5.27 -16.32 36.01
CA LEU A 310 -4.34 -15.26 35.61
C LEU A 310 -2.92 -15.61 36.07
N HIS A 311 -1.95 -15.49 35.17
CA HIS A 311 -0.53 -15.80 35.43
C HIS A 311 0.31 -14.51 35.42
N TRP A 312 0.43 -13.88 36.58
CA TRP A 312 1.11 -12.60 36.76
C TRP A 312 2.64 -12.73 36.88
N ILE A 313 3.35 -11.80 36.27
CA ILE A 313 4.75 -11.48 36.56
C ILE A 313 4.80 -10.34 37.59
N ASN A 314 4.05 -9.25 37.34
CA ASN A 314 3.83 -8.16 38.30
C ASN A 314 2.33 -7.90 38.48
N LYS A 315 1.82 -8.11 39.69
CA LYS A 315 0.40 -8.41 39.93
C LYS A 315 -0.44 -7.20 40.30
N ALA A 316 -1.69 -7.19 39.79
CA ALA A 316 -2.77 -6.40 40.35
C ALA A 316 -3.30 -6.99 41.66
N VAL A 317 -3.10 -6.30 42.78
CA VAL A 317 -3.59 -6.69 44.12
C VAL A 317 -4.96 -6.09 44.46
N LYS A 318 -5.52 -5.29 43.55
CA LYS A 318 -6.87 -4.74 43.58
C LYS A 318 -7.40 -4.63 42.15
N GLY A 319 -8.67 -4.97 41.95
CA GLY A 319 -9.35 -4.86 40.66
C GLY A 319 -10.59 -5.74 40.56
N SER A 320 -11.13 -5.91 39.35
CA SER A 320 -12.23 -6.83 39.08
C SER A 320 -12.10 -7.59 37.75
N VAL A 321 -12.76 -8.75 37.70
CA VAL A 321 -13.10 -9.45 36.46
C VAL A 321 -14.45 -8.92 36.00
N GLN A 322 -14.50 -8.44 34.77
CA GLN A 322 -15.66 -7.80 34.15
C GLN A 322 -16.07 -8.52 32.87
N ILE A 323 -17.35 -8.39 32.49
CA ILE A 323 -17.90 -8.97 31.27
C ILE A 323 -18.68 -7.93 30.46
N SER A 324 -18.78 -8.13 29.15
CA SER A 324 -19.56 -7.30 28.24
C SER A 324 -20.07 -8.10 27.03
N ASP A 325 -21.16 -7.65 26.40
CA ASP A 325 -21.63 -8.13 25.09
C ASP A 325 -21.34 -7.14 23.94
N ASP A 326 -20.87 -5.93 24.24
CA ASP A 326 -20.70 -4.80 23.30
C ASP A 326 -19.32 -4.10 23.38
N ALA A 327 -18.42 -4.56 24.25
CA ALA A 327 -17.14 -3.96 24.65
C ALA A 327 -17.21 -2.51 25.22
N LYS A 328 -18.41 -1.93 25.35
CA LYS A 328 -18.63 -0.54 25.81
C LYS A 328 -19.29 -0.51 27.19
N THR A 329 -20.27 -1.38 27.43
CA THR A 329 -20.99 -1.57 28.69
C THR A 329 -20.39 -2.73 29.48
N TRP A 330 -19.70 -2.44 30.58
CA TRP A 330 -19.00 -3.43 31.40
C TRP A 330 -19.67 -3.71 32.74
N LYS A 331 -19.62 -4.97 33.19
CA LYS A 331 -20.20 -5.42 34.46
C LYS A 331 -19.25 -6.32 35.24
N ASP A 332 -19.02 -6.02 36.52
CA ASP A 332 -18.28 -6.88 37.45
C ASP A 332 -18.94 -8.26 37.63
N VAL A 333 -18.12 -9.31 37.67
CA VAL A 333 -18.53 -10.69 38.03
C VAL A 333 -17.68 -11.31 39.14
N ALA A 334 -16.46 -10.81 39.38
CA ALA A 334 -15.61 -11.18 40.52
C ALA A 334 -14.63 -10.05 40.84
N SER A 335 -14.06 -10.03 42.04
CA SER A 335 -12.93 -9.16 42.39
C SER A 335 -11.61 -9.90 42.19
N LEU A 336 -10.53 -9.17 41.86
CA LEU A 336 -9.18 -9.77 41.81
C LEU A 336 -8.67 -10.11 43.23
N PRO A 337 -8.01 -11.26 43.44
CA PRO A 337 -7.42 -11.61 44.73
C PRO A 337 -6.21 -10.72 45.08
N GLY A 338 -6.16 -10.25 46.33
CA GLY A 338 -4.97 -9.57 46.85
C GLY A 338 -3.82 -10.54 47.17
N GLY A 339 -2.74 -9.99 47.74
CA GLY A 339 -1.56 -10.74 48.15
C GLY A 339 -0.59 -11.07 47.01
N SER A 340 0.57 -11.63 47.36
CA SER A 340 1.74 -11.83 46.47
C SER A 340 1.75 -13.15 45.69
N GLY A 341 0.65 -13.92 45.71
CA GLY A 341 0.51 -15.11 44.88
C GLY A 341 0.38 -14.74 43.41
N LYS A 342 1.28 -15.27 42.57
CA LYS A 342 1.40 -14.92 41.14
C LYS A 342 0.38 -15.61 40.22
N ILE A 343 -0.29 -16.66 40.69
CA ILE A 343 -1.38 -17.33 39.97
C ILE A 343 -2.68 -17.07 40.72
N ASP A 344 -3.67 -16.49 40.04
CA ASP A 344 -5.02 -16.29 40.58
C ASP A 344 -6.03 -17.21 39.91
N GLU A 345 -6.52 -18.23 40.63
CA GLU A 345 -7.70 -19.00 40.21
C GLU A 345 -8.98 -18.33 40.75
N ILE A 346 -9.78 -17.74 39.86
CA ILE A 346 -10.95 -16.92 40.18
C ILE A 346 -12.22 -17.62 39.71
N ALA A 347 -13.13 -17.91 40.65
CA ALA A 347 -14.45 -18.47 40.34
C ALA A 347 -15.41 -17.39 39.79
N ALA A 348 -15.28 -17.05 38.51
CA ALA A 348 -16.07 -16.03 37.84
C ALA A 348 -17.09 -16.66 36.88
N LYS A 349 -18.38 -16.57 37.21
CA LYS A 349 -19.47 -17.14 36.39
C LYS A 349 -20.09 -16.10 35.46
N GLY A 350 -19.91 -16.29 34.16
CA GLY A 350 -20.33 -15.35 33.12
C GLY A 350 -20.90 -16.01 31.86
N SER A 351 -21.50 -15.19 31.01
CA SER A 351 -22.13 -15.59 29.75
C SER A 351 -22.13 -14.39 28.80
N ALA A 352 -21.04 -14.16 28.07
CA ALA A 352 -20.68 -12.88 27.43
C ALA A 352 -19.80 -13.09 26.19
N ARG A 353 -19.70 -12.10 25.29
CA ARG A 353 -18.72 -12.09 24.19
C ARG A 353 -17.33 -11.65 24.66
N TYR A 354 -17.27 -10.69 25.57
CA TYR A 354 -16.02 -10.10 26.05
C TYR A 354 -15.80 -10.33 27.55
N LEU A 355 -14.53 -10.52 27.94
CA LEU A 355 -14.10 -10.55 29.34
C LEU A 355 -12.91 -9.62 29.54
N ARG A 356 -12.96 -8.77 30.57
CA ARG A 356 -11.94 -7.79 30.93
C ARG A 356 -11.39 -8.01 32.33
N ILE A 357 -10.09 -7.84 32.49
CA ILE A 357 -9.44 -7.64 33.78
C ILE A 357 -9.22 -6.15 33.95
N LEU A 358 -9.85 -5.56 34.97
CA LEU A 358 -9.64 -4.19 35.39
C LEU A 358 -8.71 -4.20 36.61
N ALA A 359 -7.47 -3.74 36.43
CA ALA A 359 -6.49 -3.59 37.50
C ALA A 359 -6.57 -2.17 38.11
N GLN A 360 -6.36 -2.04 39.42
CA GLN A 360 -6.52 -0.77 40.15
C GLN A 360 -5.48 -0.48 41.25
N ALA A 361 -4.63 -1.46 41.58
CA ALA A 361 -3.41 -1.22 42.35
C ALA A 361 -2.39 -2.35 42.10
N SER A 362 -1.15 -1.98 41.76
CA SER A 362 0.00 -2.89 41.64
C SER A 362 0.55 -3.32 43.01
N GLU A 363 1.11 -4.53 43.10
CA GLU A 363 1.71 -5.07 44.33
C GLU A 363 2.91 -4.24 44.86
N ASN A 364 3.59 -3.51 43.98
CA ASN A 364 4.80 -2.74 44.27
C ASN A 364 4.81 -1.32 43.68
N GLY A 365 3.79 -0.94 42.91
CA GLY A 365 3.70 0.37 42.25
C GLY A 365 4.41 0.47 40.89
N ALA A 366 5.09 -0.59 40.43
CA ALA A 366 5.52 -0.72 39.03
C ALA A 366 4.34 -1.16 38.14
N PRO A 367 4.41 -1.00 36.80
CA PRO A 367 3.32 -1.39 35.90
C PRO A 367 2.95 -2.87 36.01
N TYR A 368 1.73 -3.22 35.61
CA TYR A 368 1.26 -4.61 35.65
C TYR A 368 1.96 -5.42 34.55
N GLU A 369 2.31 -6.68 34.85
CA GLU A 369 2.78 -7.65 33.86
C GLU A 369 1.99 -8.95 34.00
N LEU A 370 1.27 -9.33 32.94
CA LEU A 370 0.44 -10.55 32.87
C LEU A 370 0.91 -11.38 31.67
N SER A 371 1.34 -12.63 31.92
CA SER A 371 1.79 -13.52 30.85
C SER A 371 0.64 -14.17 30.08
N GLU A 372 -0.33 -14.73 30.79
CA GLU A 372 -1.42 -15.53 30.22
C GLU A 372 -2.72 -15.29 31.01
N LEU A 373 -3.83 -15.20 30.27
CA LEU A 373 -5.20 -15.09 30.75
C LEU A 373 -6.02 -16.27 30.22
N GLN A 374 -6.51 -17.11 31.14
CA GLN A 374 -7.26 -18.32 30.79
C GLN A 374 -8.69 -18.21 31.27
N VAL A 375 -9.66 -18.48 30.40
CA VAL A 375 -11.09 -18.44 30.72
C VAL A 375 -11.66 -19.81 30.42
N PHE A 376 -12.00 -20.58 31.46
CA PHE A 376 -12.48 -21.95 31.31
C PHE A 376 -14.00 -21.98 31.17
N GLY A 377 -14.46 -22.52 30.05
CA GLY A 377 -15.86 -22.46 29.64
C GLY A 377 -16.16 -23.19 28.34
N LYS A 378 -17.31 -22.87 27.73
CA LYS A 378 -17.81 -23.35 26.44
C LYS A 378 -18.28 -22.19 25.56
N GLY A 379 -18.29 -22.36 24.24
CA GLY A 379 -18.59 -21.29 23.28
C GLY A 379 -17.33 -20.53 22.86
N GLY A 380 -17.52 -19.37 22.24
CA GLY A 380 -16.48 -18.73 21.45
C GLY A 380 -16.29 -19.41 20.10
N LEU A 381 -15.37 -18.90 19.29
CA LEU A 381 -15.08 -19.42 17.94
C LEU A 381 -13.73 -20.15 17.85
N VAL A 382 -13.66 -21.18 17.00
CA VAL A 382 -12.41 -21.89 16.64
C VAL A 382 -12.28 -22.00 15.11
N PRO A 383 -11.06 -21.94 14.56
CA PRO A 383 -10.82 -22.05 13.13
C PRO A 383 -10.85 -23.51 12.63
N VAL A 384 -11.43 -23.71 11.45
CA VAL A 384 -11.36 -24.94 10.66
C VAL A 384 -10.74 -24.60 9.30
N ALA A 385 -9.66 -25.28 8.93
CA ALA A 385 -8.94 -25.01 7.69
C ALA A 385 -9.81 -25.21 6.44
N LYS A 386 -9.59 -24.39 5.39
CA LYS A 386 -10.23 -24.57 4.08
C LYS A 386 -9.46 -25.65 3.31
N GLU A 387 -10.12 -26.77 3.02
CA GLU A 387 -9.56 -27.86 2.21
C GLU A 387 -9.05 -27.36 0.85
N ALA A 388 -7.97 -27.96 0.35
CA ALA A 388 -7.37 -27.59 -0.93
C ALA A 388 -8.27 -27.99 -2.14
N PRO A 389 -8.12 -27.34 -3.30
CA PRO A 389 -8.77 -27.74 -4.56
C PRO A 389 -8.52 -29.22 -4.93
N ALA A 390 -9.46 -29.82 -5.64
CA ALA A 390 -9.34 -31.20 -6.09
C ALA A 390 -8.23 -31.34 -7.17
N PRO A 391 -7.28 -32.28 -7.02
CA PRO A 391 -6.13 -32.38 -7.91
C PRO A 391 -6.49 -32.81 -9.34
N THR A 392 -5.77 -32.24 -10.31
CA THR A 392 -5.85 -32.60 -11.73
C THR A 392 -4.79 -33.66 -12.08
N SER A 393 -4.72 -34.06 -13.36
CA SER A 393 -3.67 -34.96 -13.85
C SER A 393 -2.27 -34.35 -13.94
N THR A 394 -2.13 -33.03 -13.81
CA THR A 394 -0.88 -32.29 -14.08
C THR A 394 -0.53 -31.25 -13.00
N ARG A 395 -1.49 -30.82 -12.17
CA ARG A 395 -1.31 -29.92 -11.02
C ARG A 395 -2.15 -30.41 -9.82
N GLN A 396 -1.54 -30.46 -8.65
CA GLN A 396 -2.21 -30.65 -7.35
C GLN A 396 -1.86 -29.46 -6.47
N ASP A 397 -2.88 -28.68 -6.11
CA ASP A 397 -2.71 -27.53 -5.25
C ASP A 397 -2.47 -27.94 -3.80
N LEU A 398 -1.48 -27.29 -3.18
CA LEU A 398 -1.27 -27.24 -1.73
C LEU A 398 -1.62 -25.84 -1.20
N THR A 399 -2.25 -25.00 -2.04
CA THR A 399 -2.95 -23.78 -1.65
C THR A 399 -4.31 -24.14 -1.04
N GLY A 400 -4.69 -23.51 0.06
CA GLY A 400 -5.62 -24.15 1.01
C GLY A 400 -4.98 -25.40 1.61
N GLY A 401 -5.78 -26.35 2.09
CA GLY A 401 -5.27 -27.57 2.75
C GLY A 401 -5.26 -27.41 4.27
N LYS A 402 -4.47 -28.24 4.96
CA LYS A 402 -4.54 -28.41 6.42
C LYS A 402 -3.39 -27.72 7.15
N TRP A 403 -2.89 -26.63 6.56
CA TRP A 403 -1.72 -25.93 7.06
C TRP A 403 -1.83 -25.55 8.53
N LYS A 404 -0.76 -25.85 9.26
CA LYS A 404 -0.51 -25.46 10.64
C LYS A 404 0.66 -24.51 10.74
N LEU A 405 0.61 -23.60 11.71
CA LEU A 405 1.58 -22.54 11.94
C LEU A 405 2.03 -22.51 13.41
N GLN A 406 3.34 -22.42 13.66
CA GLN A 406 3.90 -22.27 14.99
C GLN A 406 5.19 -21.44 15.02
N ARG A 407 5.40 -20.66 16.08
CA ARG A 407 6.61 -19.84 16.29
C ARG A 407 7.81 -20.73 16.61
N ILE A 408 8.99 -20.45 16.04
CA ILE A 408 10.16 -21.35 16.08
C ILE A 408 10.56 -21.80 17.50
N ASN A 409 10.44 -20.93 18.50
CA ASN A 409 10.86 -21.20 19.88
C ASN A 409 9.94 -22.17 20.65
N LEU A 410 8.77 -22.49 20.09
CA LEU A 410 7.84 -23.48 20.63
C LEU A 410 8.02 -24.87 19.98
N VAL A 411 8.95 -25.01 19.04
CA VAL A 411 9.26 -26.27 18.34
C VAL A 411 10.72 -26.63 18.62
N SER A 412 10.97 -27.72 19.36
CA SER A 412 12.34 -28.16 19.67
C SER A 412 12.99 -28.96 18.55
N GLU A 413 12.17 -29.40 17.60
CA GLU A 413 12.48 -30.30 16.49
C GLU A 413 12.86 -29.55 15.21
N GLY A 414 13.91 -30.02 14.52
CA GLY A 414 14.28 -29.50 13.20
C GLY A 414 13.37 -30.01 12.07
N GLY A 415 13.42 -29.35 10.90
CA GLY A 415 12.50 -29.61 9.78
C GLY A 415 12.44 -31.06 9.29
N ALA A 416 13.53 -31.81 9.38
CA ALA A 416 13.59 -33.25 9.08
C ALA A 416 12.80 -34.16 10.06
N ALA A 417 12.25 -33.60 11.14
CA ALA A 417 11.28 -34.24 12.03
C ALA A 417 9.87 -33.66 11.85
N VAL A 418 9.73 -32.34 11.70
CA VAL A 418 8.45 -31.65 11.47
C VAL A 418 7.77 -32.11 10.17
N SER A 419 8.54 -32.25 9.08
CA SER A 419 8.09 -32.73 7.76
C SER A 419 7.85 -34.26 7.69
N LYS A 420 7.46 -34.90 8.79
CA LYS A 420 7.07 -36.32 8.79
C LYS A 420 5.57 -36.47 8.98
N VAL A 421 4.97 -37.39 8.24
CA VAL A 421 3.57 -37.81 8.41
C VAL A 421 3.35 -38.30 9.84
N GLY A 422 2.30 -37.82 10.51
CA GLY A 422 2.00 -38.13 11.91
C GLY A 422 2.86 -37.41 12.94
N TYR A 423 3.57 -36.33 12.58
CA TYR A 423 4.16 -35.40 13.54
C TYR A 423 3.05 -34.68 14.34
N ASN A 424 3.29 -34.40 15.62
CA ASN A 424 2.27 -33.82 16.51
C ASN A 424 2.27 -32.29 16.45
N ASP A 425 1.25 -31.73 15.79
CA ASP A 425 0.97 -30.30 15.64
C ASP A 425 -0.45 -29.90 16.11
N ASN A 426 -1.01 -30.69 17.04
CA ASN A 426 -2.38 -30.50 17.57
C ASN A 426 -2.54 -29.15 18.30
N ASP A 427 -1.46 -28.61 18.86
CA ASP A 427 -1.34 -27.33 19.56
C ASP A 427 -0.93 -26.15 18.64
N TRP A 428 -0.72 -26.40 17.34
CA TRP A 428 -0.41 -25.37 16.36
C TRP A 428 -1.70 -24.73 15.83
N ILE A 429 -1.69 -23.43 15.57
CA ILE A 429 -2.84 -22.74 14.97
C ILE A 429 -3.00 -23.11 13.49
N VAL A 430 -4.19 -22.91 12.92
CA VAL A 430 -4.39 -23.07 11.47
C VAL A 430 -3.69 -21.93 10.73
N ALA A 431 -3.05 -22.20 9.61
CA ALA A 431 -2.42 -21.18 8.76
C ALA A 431 -3.34 -20.82 7.57
N THR A 432 -3.21 -19.60 7.06
CA THR A 432 -3.74 -19.21 5.75
C THR A 432 -2.61 -19.31 4.73
N VAL A 433 -2.77 -20.16 3.71
CA VAL A 433 -1.85 -20.26 2.56
C VAL A 433 -2.70 -20.13 1.29
N PRO A 434 -2.59 -19.02 0.52
CA PRO A 434 -1.51 -18.05 0.56
C PRO A 434 -1.83 -16.91 1.53
N GLY A 435 -0.86 -16.55 2.39
CA GLY A 435 -1.02 -15.52 3.41
C GLY A 435 0.22 -15.31 4.29
N THR A 436 0.30 -14.13 4.90
CA THR A 436 1.35 -13.80 5.87
C THR A 436 1.14 -14.55 7.20
N VAL A 437 2.18 -14.56 8.03
CA VAL A 437 2.08 -15.04 9.42
C VAL A 437 1.01 -14.23 10.16
N LEU A 438 1.08 -12.89 10.12
CA LEU A 438 0.11 -12.00 10.76
C LEU A 438 -1.32 -12.25 10.22
N GLY A 439 -1.49 -12.35 8.90
CA GLY A 439 -2.76 -12.68 8.25
C GLY A 439 -3.36 -14.01 8.70
N SER A 440 -2.54 -15.01 9.03
CA SER A 440 -3.01 -16.27 9.61
C SER A 440 -3.58 -16.08 11.02
N PHE A 441 -2.94 -15.28 11.87
CA PHE A 441 -3.47 -14.95 13.21
C PHE A 441 -4.75 -14.09 13.15
N ILE A 442 -4.85 -13.18 12.18
CA ILE A 442 -6.08 -12.39 11.93
C ILE A 442 -7.24 -13.31 11.52
N ASN A 443 -7.06 -14.15 10.49
CA ASN A 443 -8.13 -15.02 10.00
C ASN A 443 -8.58 -16.08 11.03
N ASN A 444 -7.74 -16.44 12.01
CA ASN A 444 -8.12 -17.28 13.15
C ASN A 444 -8.95 -16.57 14.24
N GLY A 445 -9.10 -15.24 14.17
CA GLY A 445 -9.64 -14.42 15.26
C GLY A 445 -8.72 -14.34 16.48
N SER A 446 -7.42 -14.60 16.30
CA SER A 446 -6.39 -14.53 17.34
C SER A 446 -5.77 -13.14 17.47
N VAL A 447 -5.86 -12.34 16.41
CA VAL A 447 -5.52 -10.92 16.34
C VAL A 447 -6.74 -10.18 15.80
N GLY A 448 -7.10 -9.04 16.41
CA GLY A 448 -8.14 -8.15 15.87
C GLY A 448 -7.65 -7.43 14.62
N ASP A 449 -8.55 -7.08 13.70
CA ASP A 449 -8.21 -6.47 12.41
C ASP A 449 -7.32 -5.21 12.58
N PRO A 450 -6.03 -5.25 12.19
CA PRO A 450 -5.11 -4.13 12.38
C PRO A 450 -5.42 -2.90 11.52
N ASN A 451 -6.32 -3.02 10.53
CA ASN A 451 -6.76 -1.93 9.67
C ASN A 451 -7.87 -1.07 10.31
N TYR A 452 -8.41 -1.48 11.47
CA TYR A 452 -9.41 -0.72 12.22
C TYR A 452 -8.79 0.05 13.41
N SER A 453 -8.99 1.37 13.42
CA SER A 453 -8.56 2.30 14.48
C SER A 453 -7.09 2.06 14.89
N ASP A 454 -6.79 1.94 16.20
CA ASP A 454 -5.46 1.69 16.74
C ASP A 454 -5.13 0.20 16.98
N ASN A 455 -5.88 -0.74 16.39
CA ASN A 455 -5.70 -2.19 16.61
C ASN A 455 -4.26 -2.68 16.32
N GLN A 456 -3.54 -2.03 15.39
CA GLN A 456 -2.11 -2.28 15.11
C GLN A 456 -1.22 -2.13 16.36
N LEU A 457 -1.64 -1.38 17.38
CA LEU A 457 -0.94 -1.21 18.68
C LEU A 457 -1.23 -2.33 19.70
N MET A 458 -2.21 -3.20 19.42
CA MET A 458 -2.56 -4.34 20.27
C MET A 458 -1.68 -5.58 20.01
N VAL A 459 -0.94 -5.57 18.89
CA VAL A 459 -0.17 -6.70 18.34
C VAL A 459 1.33 -6.55 18.63
N SER A 460 1.97 -7.61 19.15
CA SER A 460 3.38 -7.58 19.60
C SER A 460 4.35 -7.70 18.44
N ASP A 461 5.24 -6.71 18.21
CA ASP A 461 6.24 -6.86 17.16
C ASP A 461 7.24 -7.98 17.48
N SER A 462 7.72 -8.07 18.73
CA SER A 462 8.60 -9.16 19.18
C SER A 462 8.02 -10.56 18.97
N TYR A 463 6.69 -10.74 19.01
CA TYR A 463 6.08 -12.03 18.69
C TYR A 463 6.26 -12.37 17.21
N PHE A 464 5.96 -11.43 16.31
CA PHE A 464 5.97 -11.65 14.87
C PHE A 464 7.35 -11.47 14.19
N VAL A 465 8.33 -10.81 14.83
CA VAL A 465 9.74 -10.72 14.37
C VAL A 465 10.52 -11.98 14.80
N SER A 466 10.05 -13.13 14.30
CA SER A 466 10.59 -14.46 14.60
C SER A 466 10.52 -15.38 13.38
N ASP A 467 11.27 -16.49 13.41
CA ASP A 467 11.09 -17.56 12.44
C ASP A 467 9.80 -18.34 12.77
N PHE A 468 9.14 -18.89 11.75
CA PHE A 468 7.90 -19.66 11.90
C PHE A 468 7.94 -20.95 11.07
N TRP A 469 7.43 -22.03 11.65
CA TRP A 469 7.14 -23.27 10.91
C TRP A 469 5.72 -23.22 10.34
N TYR A 470 5.60 -23.37 9.03
CA TYR A 470 4.39 -23.83 8.36
C TYR A 470 4.50 -25.34 8.12
N ARG A 471 3.41 -26.09 8.26
CA ARG A 471 3.36 -27.55 8.05
C ARG A 471 2.03 -27.98 7.42
N ASP A 472 2.02 -28.96 6.51
CA ASP A 472 0.79 -29.58 5.99
C ASP A 472 0.96 -31.10 5.74
N GLU A 473 -0.15 -31.84 5.72
CA GLU A 473 -0.21 -33.25 5.34
C GLU A 473 -1.21 -33.48 4.18
N PHE A 474 -0.70 -34.00 3.06
CA PHE A 474 -1.47 -34.18 1.83
C PHE A 474 -1.25 -35.57 1.21
N THR A 475 -2.24 -36.04 0.44
CA THR A 475 -2.17 -37.34 -0.25
C THR A 475 -1.80 -37.17 -1.72
N VAL A 476 -0.80 -37.93 -2.20
CA VAL A 476 -0.47 -38.04 -3.64
C VAL A 476 -0.88 -39.42 -4.13
N ASN A 477 -1.90 -39.47 -4.98
CA ASN A 477 -2.50 -40.73 -5.42
C ASN A 477 -1.74 -41.43 -6.56
N ASN A 478 -1.19 -40.66 -7.50
CA ASN A 478 -0.49 -41.17 -8.69
C ASN A 478 0.67 -40.23 -9.06
N PRO A 479 1.86 -40.36 -8.44
CA PRO A 479 3.04 -39.61 -8.86
C PRO A 479 3.42 -39.94 -10.31
N ALA A 480 3.90 -38.95 -11.05
CA ALA A 480 4.28 -39.08 -12.46
C ALA A 480 5.78 -39.41 -12.63
N GLU A 481 6.27 -39.45 -13.88
CA GLU A 481 7.70 -39.69 -14.18
C GLU A 481 8.60 -38.56 -13.63
N ARG A 482 8.07 -37.33 -13.55
CA ARG A 482 8.64 -36.23 -12.78
C ARG A 482 7.55 -35.52 -11.96
N THR A 483 7.90 -35.14 -10.74
CA THR A 483 7.06 -34.35 -9.84
C THR A 483 7.85 -33.17 -9.30
N PHE A 484 7.36 -31.94 -9.49
CA PHE A 484 8.00 -30.73 -8.99
C PHE A 484 7.14 -30.07 -7.91
N LEU A 485 7.78 -29.64 -6.82
CA LEU A 485 7.19 -28.76 -5.80
C LEU A 485 7.47 -27.31 -6.19
N ASN A 486 6.42 -26.48 -6.22
CA ASN A 486 6.46 -25.11 -6.72
C ASN A 486 5.93 -24.16 -5.63
N PHE A 487 6.55 -22.97 -5.56
CA PHE A 487 6.14 -21.86 -4.70
C PHE A 487 6.21 -20.57 -5.53
N ASP A 488 5.10 -19.86 -5.68
CA ASP A 488 5.06 -18.65 -6.50
C ASP A 488 5.40 -17.36 -5.71
N GLY A 489 5.64 -17.47 -4.39
CA GLY A 489 6.12 -16.38 -3.55
C GLY A 489 6.19 -16.69 -2.04
N ILE A 490 7.33 -16.43 -1.40
CA ILE A 490 7.53 -16.51 0.06
C ILE A 490 8.33 -15.30 0.52
N ASN A 491 7.89 -14.60 1.57
CA ASN A 491 8.61 -13.46 2.13
C ASN A 491 9.30 -13.83 3.46
N TRP A 492 10.60 -13.59 3.67
CA TRP A 492 11.63 -13.14 2.70
C TRP A 492 12.62 -14.25 2.31
N LYS A 493 12.75 -15.30 3.14
CA LYS A 493 13.52 -16.53 2.88
C LYS A 493 12.85 -17.72 3.56
N ALA A 494 13.03 -18.93 3.04
CA ALA A 494 12.56 -20.13 3.72
C ALA A 494 13.34 -21.42 3.42
N GLU A 495 13.53 -22.24 4.45
CA GLU A 495 14.01 -23.62 4.29
C GLU A 495 12.82 -24.55 4.03
N VAL A 496 12.87 -25.34 2.94
CA VAL A 496 11.79 -26.27 2.58
C VAL A 496 12.19 -27.70 2.94
N TYR A 497 11.28 -28.45 3.57
CA TYR A 497 11.46 -29.86 3.93
C TYR A 497 10.24 -30.69 3.51
N LEU A 498 10.46 -31.91 3.02
CA LEU A 498 9.43 -32.84 2.56
C LEU A 498 9.78 -34.27 3.01
N ASN A 499 8.85 -34.98 3.65
CA ASN A 499 9.01 -36.38 4.11
C ASN A 499 10.30 -36.63 4.91
N GLY A 500 10.70 -35.67 5.76
CA GLY A 500 11.91 -35.74 6.56
C GLY A 500 13.22 -35.47 5.79
N LYS A 501 13.14 -35.00 4.54
CA LYS A 501 14.27 -34.53 3.72
C LYS A 501 14.30 -33.01 3.69
N TYR A 502 15.50 -32.44 3.65
CA TYR A 502 15.68 -31.05 3.21
C TYR A 502 15.57 -31.00 1.68
N VAL A 503 14.86 -30.00 1.17
CA VAL A 503 14.68 -29.75 -0.26
C VAL A 503 15.70 -28.71 -0.72
N ASP A 504 15.48 -27.44 -0.36
CA ASP A 504 16.39 -26.32 -0.66
C ASP A 504 16.06 -25.07 0.20
N LEU A 505 16.77 -23.97 -0.06
CA LEU A 505 16.50 -22.62 0.47
C LEU A 505 15.89 -21.72 -0.61
N ILE A 506 14.74 -21.11 -0.31
CA ILE A 506 14.20 -19.98 -1.08
C ILE A 506 14.82 -18.68 -0.53
N GLU A 507 15.33 -17.83 -1.42
CA GLU A 507 16.00 -16.57 -1.06
C GLU A 507 15.44 -15.35 -1.82
N GLY A 508 14.78 -14.44 -1.12
CA GLY A 508 14.21 -13.20 -1.65
C GLY A 508 12.71 -13.31 -1.93
N ALA A 509 11.97 -12.23 -1.69
CA ALA A 509 10.51 -12.30 -1.60
C ALA A 509 9.76 -12.63 -2.90
N PHE A 510 10.40 -12.49 -4.07
CA PHE A 510 9.74 -12.48 -5.39
C PHE A 510 10.30 -13.54 -6.38
N ILE A 511 11.17 -14.45 -5.92
CA ILE A 511 11.66 -15.58 -6.73
C ILE A 511 10.70 -16.77 -6.65
N ARG A 512 10.45 -17.42 -7.78
CA ARG A 512 9.69 -18.67 -7.84
C ARG A 512 10.55 -19.82 -7.33
N GLY A 513 10.08 -20.55 -6.32
CA GLY A 513 10.66 -21.83 -5.91
C GLY A 513 10.19 -22.94 -6.84
N LYS A 514 11.12 -23.73 -7.40
CA LYS A 514 10.79 -24.93 -8.19
C LYS A 514 11.81 -26.03 -7.95
N PHE A 515 11.38 -27.13 -7.35
CA PHE A 515 12.25 -28.24 -6.93
C PHE A 515 11.78 -29.57 -7.50
N ASP A 516 12.68 -30.36 -8.09
CA ASP A 516 12.37 -31.76 -8.41
C ASP A 516 12.30 -32.55 -7.10
N VAL A 517 11.12 -33.09 -6.80
CA VAL A 517 10.83 -33.87 -5.58
C VAL A 517 10.43 -35.31 -5.94
N THR A 518 10.73 -35.77 -7.16
CA THR A 518 10.35 -37.10 -7.67
C THR A 518 10.84 -38.24 -6.78
N ASP A 519 12.05 -38.13 -6.22
CA ASP A 519 12.64 -39.12 -5.31
C ASP A 519 12.23 -38.93 -3.83
N TYR A 520 11.44 -37.88 -3.52
CA TYR A 520 11.04 -37.52 -2.16
C TYR A 520 9.53 -37.72 -1.90
N VAL A 521 8.68 -37.58 -2.93
CA VAL A 521 7.22 -37.79 -2.85
C VAL A 521 6.91 -39.28 -2.81
N GLU A 522 6.11 -39.71 -1.83
CA GLU A 522 5.61 -41.08 -1.71
C GLU A 522 4.19 -41.21 -2.27
N GLN A 523 3.82 -42.37 -2.81
CA GLN A 523 2.42 -42.66 -3.17
C GLN A 523 1.63 -42.95 -1.88
N GLY A 524 0.74 -42.06 -1.51
CA GLY A 524 0.05 -42.08 -0.22
C GLY A 524 0.17 -40.74 0.51
N GLN A 525 0.29 -40.76 1.83
CA GLN A 525 0.46 -39.54 2.63
C GLN A 525 1.88 -38.99 2.53
N ASN A 526 1.96 -37.67 2.47
CA ASN A 526 3.18 -36.88 2.44
C ASN A 526 3.05 -35.76 3.46
N ALA A 527 4.17 -35.28 4.00
CA ALA A 527 4.21 -34.15 4.92
C ALA A 527 5.26 -33.13 4.51
N ILE A 528 4.85 -31.87 4.39
CA ILE A 528 5.73 -30.73 4.10
C ILE A 528 5.92 -29.88 5.35
N ALA A 529 7.11 -29.33 5.54
CA ALA A 529 7.38 -28.29 6.52
C ALA A 529 8.23 -27.19 5.88
N VAL A 530 7.83 -25.93 6.08
CA VAL A 530 8.52 -24.74 5.55
C VAL A 530 8.88 -23.85 6.73
N LYS A 531 10.17 -23.61 6.93
CA LYS A 531 10.64 -22.65 7.94
C LYS A 531 10.77 -21.28 7.29
N ILE A 532 9.80 -20.42 7.55
CA ILE A 532 9.90 -18.99 7.22
C ILE A 532 10.96 -18.38 8.13
N ILE A 533 11.97 -17.75 7.52
CA ILE A 533 13.02 -17.03 8.23
C ILE A 533 12.60 -15.56 8.30
N ARG A 534 12.72 -14.93 9.48
CA ARG A 534 12.44 -13.49 9.63
C ARG A 534 13.43 -12.63 8.83
N ASN A 535 13.04 -11.39 8.54
CA ASN A 535 13.98 -10.37 8.08
C ASN A 535 15.19 -10.25 9.02
N ALA A 536 16.39 -10.15 8.45
CA ALA A 536 17.62 -9.97 9.20
C ALA A 536 17.73 -8.56 9.77
N HIS A 537 17.18 -7.57 9.05
CA HIS A 537 17.20 -6.15 9.43
C HIS A 537 15.76 -5.61 9.54
N PRO A 538 14.96 -6.05 10.54
CA PRO A 538 13.53 -5.75 10.61
C PRO A 538 13.20 -4.29 10.96
N GLY A 539 14.14 -3.54 11.56
CA GLY A 539 14.00 -2.13 11.94
C GLY A 539 13.05 -1.87 13.12
N ALA A 540 13.22 -0.72 13.78
CA ALA A 540 12.36 -0.28 14.88
C ALA A 540 10.97 0.18 14.40
N ILE A 541 10.00 0.12 15.30
CA ILE A 541 8.61 0.52 15.05
C ILE A 541 8.50 2.02 14.80
N LYS A 542 7.74 2.35 13.75
CA LYS A 542 7.18 3.68 13.53
C LYS A 542 5.68 3.68 13.78
N GLU A 543 5.26 4.55 14.69
CA GLU A 543 3.88 4.88 14.99
C GLU A 543 3.60 6.27 14.43
N GLN A 544 2.61 6.40 13.54
CA GLN A 544 2.16 7.72 13.10
C GLN A 544 1.29 8.37 14.19
N ASN A 545 1.33 9.70 14.31
CA ASN A 545 0.49 10.43 15.26
C ASN A 545 -0.10 11.71 14.66
N GLU A 546 -0.85 12.47 15.46
CA GLU A 546 -1.52 13.70 15.03
C GLU A 546 -0.59 14.70 14.31
N ILE A 547 0.70 14.78 14.68
CA ILE A 547 1.67 15.70 14.08
C ILE A 547 2.42 15.08 12.88
N SER A 548 2.92 13.85 13.00
CA SER A 548 3.90 13.30 12.07
C SER A 548 3.77 11.78 11.83
N ALA A 549 3.79 11.43 10.55
CA ALA A 549 3.80 10.05 10.04
C ALA A 549 5.16 9.31 10.17
N ASP A 550 6.12 9.88 10.93
CA ASP A 550 7.49 9.38 11.07
C ASP A 550 8.33 9.51 9.79
N ASN A 551 9.50 8.86 9.76
CA ASN A 551 10.45 8.86 8.66
C ASN A 551 10.20 7.69 7.70
N ASN A 552 10.15 7.96 6.41
CA ASN A 552 9.94 6.93 5.37
C ASN A 552 11.01 5.83 5.38
N GLY A 553 10.59 4.56 5.34
CA GLY A 553 11.46 3.39 5.22
C GLY A 553 12.54 3.22 6.31
N GLY A 554 13.48 2.28 6.15
CA GLY A 554 14.47 1.94 7.18
C GLY A 554 15.30 0.68 6.86
N ALA A 555 15.77 0.01 7.90
CA ALA A 555 16.65 -1.16 7.85
C ALA A 555 16.29 -2.26 6.82
N PRO A 556 15.00 -2.58 6.54
CA PRO A 556 14.65 -3.54 5.48
C PRO A 556 15.15 -3.20 4.07
N GLY A 557 15.66 -1.98 3.84
CA GLY A 557 16.44 -1.65 2.63
C GLY A 557 17.60 -2.60 2.36
N ALA A 558 18.31 -3.02 3.42
CA ALA A 558 19.41 -3.99 3.37
C ALA A 558 18.93 -5.41 2.99
N ASP A 559 17.68 -5.73 3.31
CA ASP A 559 17.03 -7.02 3.07
C ASP A 559 16.33 -7.13 1.70
N ASN A 560 16.37 -6.09 0.86
CA ASN A 560 15.74 -6.16 -0.45
C ASN A 560 16.37 -7.24 -1.35
N PRO A 561 15.58 -8.05 -2.08
CA PRO A 561 14.12 -8.01 -2.22
C PRO A 561 13.31 -8.51 -1.01
N THR A 562 12.51 -7.62 -0.43
CA THR A 562 11.56 -7.84 0.67
C THR A 562 10.38 -6.87 0.52
N PHE A 563 9.34 -6.98 1.35
CA PHE A 563 8.26 -5.99 1.41
C PHE A 563 8.68 -4.72 2.19
N HIS A 564 9.63 -3.95 1.65
CA HIS A 564 10.31 -2.80 2.29
C HIS A 564 9.36 -1.87 3.06
N ALA A 565 8.28 -1.38 2.44
CA ALA A 565 7.36 -0.41 3.05
C ALA A 565 6.68 -0.86 4.37
N THR A 566 6.67 -2.16 4.70
CA THR A 566 6.06 -2.70 5.94
C THR A 566 6.71 -2.23 7.24
N ILE A 567 7.87 -1.56 7.18
CA ILE A 567 8.50 -0.81 8.29
C ILE A 567 7.81 0.53 8.59
N GLY A 568 6.71 0.85 7.91
CA GLY A 568 6.02 2.12 8.00
C GLY A 568 6.60 3.18 7.06
N TRP A 569 5.69 4.01 6.55
CA TRP A 569 5.91 5.07 5.57
C TRP A 569 4.85 6.17 5.80
N ASP A 570 4.94 7.32 5.12
CA ASP A 570 3.92 8.38 5.18
C ASP A 570 2.55 8.04 4.54
N TRP A 571 2.29 6.77 4.21
CA TRP A 571 1.02 6.21 3.69
C TRP A 571 0.66 4.78 4.18
N ILE A 572 1.41 4.23 5.13
CA ILE A 572 1.18 2.89 5.72
C ILE A 572 1.88 2.82 7.09
N PRO A 573 1.28 2.22 8.14
CA PRO A 573 1.93 2.09 9.44
C PRO A 573 2.93 0.94 9.43
N THR A 574 3.63 0.72 10.55
CA THR A 574 4.45 -0.49 10.70
C THR A 574 3.56 -1.73 10.78
N ILE A 575 3.71 -2.66 9.84
CA ILE A 575 3.06 -3.97 9.85
C ILE A 575 3.91 -4.94 10.68
N ARG A 576 3.30 -5.58 11.70
CA ARG A 576 4.03 -6.47 12.61
C ARG A 576 4.61 -7.68 11.87
N GLY A 577 5.87 -8.00 12.14
CA GLY A 577 6.59 -9.08 11.44
C GLY A 577 6.83 -8.84 9.94
N ARG A 578 6.69 -7.61 9.44
CA ARG A 578 7.08 -7.19 8.08
C ARG A 578 6.50 -8.05 6.94
N SER A 579 5.28 -8.55 7.16
CA SER A 579 4.53 -9.40 6.22
C SER A 579 5.30 -10.66 5.75
N ILE A 580 6.10 -11.28 6.62
CA ILE A 580 6.70 -12.61 6.33
C ILE A 580 5.62 -13.69 6.21
N GLY A 581 5.90 -14.75 5.45
CA GLY A 581 4.99 -15.89 5.22
C GLY A 581 4.96 -16.39 3.78
N ILE A 582 4.14 -17.39 3.52
CA ILE A 582 3.90 -17.98 2.19
C ILE A 582 2.82 -17.15 1.50
N TRP A 583 3.20 -16.01 0.91
CA TRP A 583 2.24 -14.99 0.44
C TRP A 583 1.56 -15.33 -0.89
N ASN A 584 2.13 -16.24 -1.69
CA ASN A 584 1.56 -16.69 -2.96
C ASN A 584 1.54 -18.24 -3.04
N ASP A 585 1.12 -18.80 -4.18
CA ASP A 585 0.67 -20.18 -4.35
C ASP A 585 1.70 -21.27 -4.02
N VAL A 586 1.21 -22.45 -3.56
CA VAL A 586 2.02 -23.67 -3.36
C VAL A 586 1.35 -24.85 -4.06
N TYR A 587 2.08 -25.57 -4.91
CA TYR A 587 1.49 -26.69 -5.66
C TYR A 587 2.53 -27.69 -6.16
N LEU A 588 2.08 -28.93 -6.36
CA LEU A 588 2.81 -29.94 -7.11
C LEU A 588 2.44 -29.86 -8.60
N THR A 589 3.42 -30.00 -9.49
CA THR A 589 3.20 -30.29 -10.92
C THR A 589 3.71 -31.68 -11.27
N PHE A 590 2.97 -32.37 -12.15
CA PHE A 590 3.21 -33.75 -12.55
C PHE A 590 3.45 -33.83 -14.07
N GLY A 591 4.54 -34.47 -14.48
CA GLY A 591 4.94 -34.53 -15.88
C GLY A 591 5.85 -35.70 -16.25
N GLY A 592 6.42 -35.59 -17.45
CA GLY A 592 7.43 -36.48 -18.01
C GLY A 592 8.85 -35.92 -17.87
N SER A 593 9.81 -36.64 -18.46
CA SER A 593 11.24 -36.33 -18.33
C SER A 593 11.76 -35.02 -18.93
N VAL A 594 10.94 -34.23 -19.62
CA VAL A 594 11.34 -32.93 -20.19
C VAL A 594 10.34 -31.86 -19.77
N THR A 595 10.82 -30.76 -19.18
CA THR A 595 10.00 -29.58 -18.83
C THR A 595 10.09 -28.47 -19.89
N VAL A 596 9.06 -27.62 -19.90
CA VAL A 596 8.91 -26.42 -20.72
C VAL A 596 8.99 -25.19 -19.80
N GLU A 597 10.08 -24.43 -19.92
CA GLU A 597 10.50 -23.45 -18.91
C GLU A 597 10.74 -22.05 -19.51
N ASP A 598 10.34 -21.03 -18.73
CA ASP A 598 10.46 -19.59 -19.01
C ASP A 598 10.21 -19.17 -20.48
N PRO A 599 9.04 -19.50 -21.06
CA PRO A 599 8.73 -19.10 -22.43
C PRO A 599 8.70 -17.57 -22.58
N PHE A 600 9.03 -17.10 -23.78
CA PHE A 600 8.95 -15.71 -24.20
C PHE A 600 8.41 -15.64 -25.62
N ILE A 601 7.35 -14.87 -25.83
CA ILE A 601 6.86 -14.54 -27.17
C ILE A 601 6.92 -13.03 -27.39
N ARG A 602 7.56 -12.63 -28.49
CA ARG A 602 7.72 -11.23 -28.90
C ARG A 602 7.26 -11.05 -30.34
N ALA A 603 6.52 -9.98 -30.60
CA ALA A 603 6.19 -9.56 -31.95
C ALA A 603 7.13 -8.43 -32.44
N GLU A 604 7.45 -8.44 -33.73
CA GLU A 604 7.97 -7.29 -34.46
C GLU A 604 7.01 -6.91 -35.58
N LEU A 605 6.74 -5.61 -35.71
CA LEU A 605 5.90 -5.05 -36.76
C LEU A 605 6.77 -4.23 -37.75
N PRO A 606 6.46 -4.22 -39.06
CA PRO A 606 7.18 -3.43 -40.06
C PRO A 606 6.79 -1.94 -40.01
N LEU A 607 6.91 -1.33 -38.82
CA LEU A 607 6.38 0.01 -38.51
C LEU A 607 6.85 1.08 -39.51
N PRO A 608 5.96 1.98 -39.97
CA PRO A 608 4.59 2.20 -39.50
C PRO A 608 3.52 1.25 -40.07
N ASP A 609 3.88 0.27 -40.90
CA ASP A 609 2.93 -0.76 -41.33
C ASP A 609 2.63 -1.71 -40.16
N THR A 610 1.34 -1.98 -39.98
CA THR A 610 0.74 -2.81 -38.92
C THR A 610 -0.07 -3.97 -39.48
N THR A 611 -0.08 -4.15 -40.81
CA THR A 611 -0.84 -5.20 -41.49
C THR A 611 -0.21 -6.59 -41.41
N SER A 612 1.00 -6.71 -40.86
CA SER A 612 1.64 -7.99 -40.54
C SER A 612 2.52 -7.89 -39.29
N ALA A 613 2.86 -9.02 -38.69
CA ALA A 613 3.83 -9.11 -37.60
C ALA A 613 4.63 -10.44 -37.69
N ASN A 614 5.91 -10.40 -37.33
CA ASN A 614 6.70 -11.61 -37.14
C ASN A 614 6.72 -11.96 -35.65
N LEU A 615 6.32 -13.19 -35.30
CA LEU A 615 6.51 -13.72 -33.95
C LEU A 615 7.91 -14.34 -33.82
N PHE A 616 8.49 -14.14 -32.65
CA PHE A 616 9.69 -14.83 -32.16
C PHE A 616 9.28 -15.58 -30.90
N VAL A 617 9.52 -16.89 -30.88
CA VAL A 617 9.23 -17.76 -29.73
C VAL A 617 10.55 -18.28 -29.19
N GLU A 618 10.85 -17.95 -27.93
CA GLU A 618 11.97 -18.53 -27.19
C GLU A 618 11.44 -19.34 -26.01
N VAL A 619 11.96 -20.56 -25.81
CA VAL A 619 11.56 -21.41 -24.69
C VAL A 619 12.68 -22.35 -24.28
N THR A 620 12.87 -22.54 -22.97
CA THR A 620 13.86 -23.48 -22.45
C THR A 620 13.23 -24.87 -22.35
N LEU A 621 13.88 -25.86 -22.94
CA LEU A 621 13.55 -27.27 -22.75
C LEU A 621 14.65 -27.94 -21.94
N LYS A 622 14.26 -28.60 -20.84
CA LYS A 622 15.20 -29.20 -19.89
C LYS A 622 14.94 -30.69 -19.75
N ASN A 623 15.91 -31.50 -20.16
CA ASN A 623 15.86 -32.95 -20.01
C ASN A 623 16.34 -33.35 -18.61
N HIS A 624 15.49 -34.02 -17.84
CA HIS A 624 15.76 -34.53 -16.49
C HIS A 624 16.16 -36.01 -16.50
N LYS A 625 16.64 -36.54 -17.63
CA LYS A 625 17.21 -37.90 -17.75
C LYS A 625 18.71 -37.85 -18.00
N ASP A 626 19.40 -38.85 -17.43
CA ASP A 626 20.79 -39.21 -17.67
C ASP A 626 21.05 -39.83 -19.06
N GLN A 627 20.00 -39.97 -19.87
CA GLN A 627 20.04 -40.39 -21.26
C GLN A 627 19.43 -39.33 -22.20
N PRO A 628 19.86 -39.24 -23.47
CA PRO A 628 19.26 -38.34 -24.45
C PRO A 628 17.77 -38.58 -24.67
N VAL A 629 17.03 -37.51 -24.96
CA VAL A 629 15.59 -37.53 -25.30
C VAL A 629 15.36 -36.78 -26.61
N THR A 630 14.64 -37.42 -27.54
CA THR A 630 14.12 -36.78 -28.75
C THR A 630 12.60 -36.64 -28.62
N GLY A 631 12.08 -35.48 -29.02
CA GLY A 631 10.65 -35.18 -28.98
C GLY A 631 10.28 -34.06 -29.95
N VAL A 632 9.05 -33.60 -29.86
CA VAL A 632 8.51 -32.49 -30.67
C VAL A 632 7.99 -31.40 -29.74
N LEU A 633 8.55 -30.20 -29.87
CA LEU A 633 7.94 -28.99 -29.35
C LEU A 633 6.79 -28.62 -30.28
N GLN A 634 5.57 -28.57 -29.77
CA GLN A 634 4.39 -28.09 -30.48
C GLN A 634 3.88 -26.84 -29.77
N GLY A 635 3.37 -25.87 -30.54
CA GLY A 635 2.83 -24.64 -29.99
C GLY A 635 1.66 -24.08 -30.79
N THR A 636 0.82 -23.31 -30.12
CA THR A 636 -0.25 -22.51 -30.73
C THR A 636 -0.22 -21.08 -30.20
N TYR A 637 -0.46 -20.12 -31.09
CA TYR A 637 -0.66 -18.70 -30.79
C TYR A 637 -2.01 -18.27 -31.38
N GLY A 638 -3.08 -18.42 -30.59
CA GLY A 638 -4.44 -18.49 -31.13
C GLY A 638 -4.55 -19.61 -32.18
N ASP A 639 -5.12 -19.30 -33.35
CA ASP A 639 -5.30 -20.25 -34.46
C ASP A 639 -3.99 -20.68 -35.15
N THR A 640 -2.87 -19.98 -34.91
CA THR A 640 -1.57 -20.26 -35.54
C THR A 640 -0.86 -21.41 -34.80
N ALA A 641 -0.78 -22.59 -35.43
CA ALA A 641 -0.09 -23.76 -34.88
C ALA A 641 1.28 -24.00 -35.56
N PHE A 642 2.31 -24.28 -34.77
CA PHE A 642 3.69 -24.56 -35.19
C PHE A 642 4.27 -25.79 -34.48
N GLU A 643 5.28 -26.43 -35.08
CA GLU A 643 6.04 -27.48 -34.41
C GLU A 643 7.53 -27.53 -34.81
N THR A 644 8.34 -28.19 -34.00
CA THR A 644 9.77 -28.44 -34.25
C THR A 644 10.25 -29.68 -33.51
N ALA A 645 10.92 -30.58 -34.22
CA ALA A 645 11.59 -31.73 -33.62
C ALA A 645 12.87 -31.29 -32.89
N VAL A 646 12.99 -31.63 -31.61
CA VAL A 646 14.16 -31.29 -30.77
C VAL A 646 14.79 -32.57 -30.23
N SER A 647 16.12 -32.60 -30.21
CA SER A 647 16.88 -33.60 -29.46
C SER A 647 17.69 -32.92 -28.35
N LEU A 648 17.59 -33.50 -27.16
CA LEU A 648 18.23 -33.09 -25.92
C LEU A 648 19.22 -34.19 -25.52
N ALA A 649 20.45 -33.84 -25.19
CA ALA A 649 21.40 -34.75 -24.57
C ALA A 649 20.99 -35.06 -23.11
N ALA A 650 21.70 -36.01 -22.49
CA ALA A 650 21.55 -36.31 -21.07
C ALA A 650 21.74 -35.04 -20.23
N ASN A 651 20.77 -34.72 -19.38
CA ASN A 651 20.74 -33.53 -18.52
C ASN A 651 20.90 -32.18 -19.29
N GLU A 652 20.57 -32.13 -20.58
CA GLU A 652 20.67 -30.89 -21.37
C GLU A 652 19.51 -29.92 -21.04
N GLU A 653 19.87 -28.69 -20.67
CA GLU A 653 19.01 -27.51 -20.71
C GLU A 653 19.28 -26.73 -22.00
N LYS A 654 18.26 -26.54 -22.83
CA LYS A 654 18.39 -26.03 -24.21
C LYS A 654 17.37 -24.94 -24.49
N LEU A 655 17.85 -23.73 -24.77
CA LEU A 655 17.02 -22.65 -25.29
C LEU A 655 16.71 -22.90 -26.77
N VAL A 656 15.44 -23.18 -27.07
CA VAL A 656 14.92 -23.28 -28.43
C VAL A 656 14.43 -21.89 -28.86
N LYS A 657 14.79 -21.46 -30.07
CA LYS A 657 14.37 -20.19 -30.68
C LYS A 657 13.74 -20.47 -32.04
N LEU A 658 12.51 -20.01 -32.25
CA LEU A 658 11.74 -20.16 -33.49
C LEU A 658 11.37 -18.77 -34.02
N ASP A 659 11.44 -18.58 -35.34
CA ASP A 659 11.01 -17.36 -36.03
C ASP A 659 10.36 -17.68 -37.39
N ALA A 660 9.87 -16.66 -38.09
CA ALA A 660 9.26 -16.80 -39.42
C ALA A 660 10.18 -17.39 -40.52
N LYS A 661 11.46 -17.68 -40.24
CA LYS A 661 12.40 -18.36 -41.15
C LYS A 661 12.52 -19.86 -40.86
N SER A 662 12.40 -20.27 -39.58
CA SER A 662 12.30 -21.69 -39.22
C SER A 662 10.87 -22.22 -39.37
N ASN A 663 9.90 -21.38 -39.05
CA ASN A 663 8.47 -21.68 -38.93
C ASN A 663 7.67 -20.56 -39.64
N PRO A 664 7.48 -20.62 -40.97
CA PRO A 664 6.81 -19.57 -41.74
C PRO A 664 5.42 -19.16 -41.23
N GLU A 665 4.73 -20.06 -40.53
CA GLU A 665 3.48 -19.84 -39.81
C GLU A 665 3.57 -18.74 -38.72
N LEU A 666 4.76 -18.45 -38.18
CA LEU A 666 5.01 -17.36 -37.24
C LEU A 666 4.98 -15.96 -37.90
N HIS A 667 4.77 -15.87 -39.22
CA HIS A 667 4.42 -14.61 -39.89
C HIS A 667 2.90 -14.40 -39.88
N LEU A 668 2.40 -13.55 -38.97
CA LEU A 668 0.99 -13.21 -38.88
C LEU A 668 0.60 -12.16 -39.94
N VAL A 669 -0.48 -12.42 -40.67
CA VAL A 669 -1.09 -11.47 -41.61
C VAL A 669 -2.39 -10.93 -41.00
N HIS A 670 -2.55 -9.61 -41.00
CA HIS A 670 -3.61 -8.87 -40.31
C HIS A 670 -3.83 -9.30 -38.84
N PRO A 671 -2.77 -9.34 -38.00
CA PRO A 671 -2.94 -9.65 -36.58
C PRO A 671 -3.84 -8.61 -35.91
N LYS A 672 -4.75 -9.08 -35.04
CA LYS A 672 -5.40 -8.20 -34.07
C LYS A 672 -4.35 -7.72 -33.08
N LEU A 673 -4.10 -6.41 -33.02
CA LEU A 673 -3.09 -5.83 -32.13
C LEU A 673 -3.64 -5.64 -30.71
N TRP A 674 -2.76 -5.76 -29.72
CA TRP A 674 -3.01 -5.24 -28.39
C TRP A 674 -2.66 -3.75 -28.33
N TRP A 675 -3.48 -2.98 -27.64
CA TRP A 675 -3.30 -1.55 -27.42
C TRP A 675 -3.60 -1.15 -25.97
N PRO A 676 -2.97 -0.07 -25.46
CA PRO A 676 -3.38 0.55 -24.21
C PRO A 676 -4.79 1.17 -24.29
N LYS A 677 -5.38 1.41 -23.11
CA LYS A 677 -6.67 2.07 -22.94
C LYS A 677 -6.74 3.37 -23.73
N GLY A 678 -7.76 3.50 -24.60
CA GLY A 678 -7.98 4.69 -25.43
C GLY A 678 -7.16 4.77 -26.73
N TYR A 679 -6.23 3.84 -26.96
CA TYR A 679 -5.43 3.72 -28.19
C TYR A 679 -5.97 2.65 -29.16
N GLY A 680 -6.74 1.68 -28.65
CA GLY A 680 -7.34 0.60 -29.43
C GLY A 680 -7.90 -0.51 -28.53
N GLU A 681 -8.10 -1.69 -29.11
CA GLU A 681 -8.63 -2.89 -28.44
C GLU A 681 -7.52 -3.72 -27.75
N GLN A 682 -7.84 -4.33 -26.61
CA GLN A 682 -6.92 -5.12 -25.78
C GLN A 682 -6.85 -6.59 -26.25
N ASN A 683 -6.49 -6.85 -27.52
CA ASN A 683 -6.51 -8.21 -28.06
C ASN A 683 -5.42 -9.10 -27.45
N LEU A 684 -5.84 -10.14 -26.73
CA LEU A 684 -4.99 -11.21 -26.21
C LEU A 684 -5.22 -12.50 -27.00
N TYR A 685 -4.13 -13.24 -27.21
CA TYR A 685 -4.11 -14.57 -27.82
C TYR A 685 -3.83 -15.60 -26.74
N ASP A 686 -4.55 -16.71 -26.76
CA ASP A 686 -4.22 -17.87 -25.96
C ASP A 686 -2.97 -18.55 -26.56
N VAL A 687 -1.94 -18.70 -25.73
CA VAL A 687 -0.69 -19.36 -26.07
C VAL A 687 -0.66 -20.71 -25.37
N LYS A 688 -0.29 -21.76 -26.12
CA LYS A 688 0.00 -23.08 -25.57
C LYS A 688 1.30 -23.59 -26.14
N LEU A 689 2.19 -24.11 -25.29
CA LEU A 689 3.44 -24.76 -25.67
C LEU A 689 3.49 -26.12 -24.96
N CYS A 690 3.67 -27.21 -25.70
CA CYS A 690 3.86 -28.53 -25.09
C CYS A 690 5.03 -29.29 -25.74
N PHE A 691 5.71 -30.11 -24.94
CA PHE A 691 6.77 -30.98 -25.45
C PHE A 691 6.32 -32.43 -25.44
N ASN A 692 6.32 -33.07 -26.61
CA ASN A 692 5.87 -34.46 -26.78
C ASN A 692 7.05 -35.42 -26.93
N VAL A 693 7.07 -36.48 -26.11
CA VAL A 693 8.04 -37.58 -26.19
C VAL A 693 7.29 -38.86 -26.52
N ASN A 694 7.66 -39.53 -27.62
CA ASN A 694 7.02 -40.78 -28.10
C ASN A 694 5.48 -40.71 -28.20
N GLY A 695 4.92 -39.55 -28.61
CA GLY A 695 3.48 -39.35 -28.75
C GLY A 695 2.72 -39.14 -27.43
N LYS A 696 3.43 -38.82 -26.33
CA LYS A 696 2.84 -38.37 -25.06
C LYS A 696 3.37 -36.99 -24.70
N VAL A 697 2.51 -36.14 -24.14
CA VAL A 697 2.91 -34.87 -23.53
C VAL A 697 3.82 -35.15 -22.33
N SER A 698 4.93 -34.42 -22.25
CA SER A 698 5.87 -34.43 -21.13
C SER A 698 5.60 -33.26 -20.18
N ASP A 699 5.44 -32.06 -20.73
CA ASP A 699 5.08 -30.85 -19.97
C ASP A 699 4.30 -29.89 -20.89
N THR A 700 3.60 -28.91 -20.31
CA THR A 700 2.79 -27.92 -21.03
C THR A 700 2.76 -26.59 -20.27
N LYS A 701 2.90 -25.50 -21.01
CA LYS A 701 2.66 -24.13 -20.53
C LYS A 701 1.56 -23.47 -21.34
N GLU A 702 0.63 -22.83 -20.63
CA GLU A 702 -0.49 -22.07 -21.19
C GLU A 702 -0.50 -20.70 -20.53
N PHE A 703 -0.63 -19.64 -21.34
CA PHE A 703 -0.62 -18.24 -20.90
C PHE A 703 -1.23 -17.34 -21.98
N LYS A 704 -1.38 -16.04 -21.71
CA LYS A 704 -1.88 -15.06 -22.69
C LYS A 704 -0.76 -14.15 -23.20
N SER A 705 -0.90 -13.67 -24.44
CA SER A 705 0.07 -12.74 -25.05
C SER A 705 -0.63 -11.78 -26.03
N GLY A 706 -0.12 -10.56 -26.14
CA GLY A 706 -0.67 -9.52 -27.03
C GLY A 706 0.29 -9.14 -28.14
N VAL A 707 -0.19 -9.09 -29.39
CA VAL A 707 0.62 -8.63 -30.53
C VAL A 707 0.80 -7.11 -30.43
N ARG A 708 1.98 -6.68 -30.02
CA ARG A 708 2.38 -5.26 -29.91
C ARG A 708 3.89 -5.11 -30.12
N GLN A 709 4.33 -3.89 -30.43
CA GLN A 709 5.73 -3.46 -30.35
C GLN A 709 5.86 -2.19 -29.51
N MET A 710 6.89 -2.12 -28.68
CA MET A 710 7.32 -0.90 -27.99
C MET A 710 8.52 -0.29 -28.74
N ASP A 711 8.51 1.03 -28.93
CA ASP A 711 9.73 1.78 -29.27
C ASP A 711 9.94 2.86 -28.20
N ILE A 712 10.99 2.75 -27.41
CA ILE A 712 11.26 3.66 -26.27
C ILE A 712 12.69 4.18 -26.38
N SER A 713 12.87 5.49 -26.16
CA SER A 713 14.17 6.16 -26.25
C SER A 713 14.24 7.43 -25.41
N GLU A 714 15.46 7.89 -25.14
CA GLU A 714 15.71 9.21 -24.56
C GLU A 714 16.01 10.22 -25.67
N VAL A 715 15.08 11.15 -25.90
CA VAL A 715 15.19 12.16 -26.97
C VAL A 715 15.65 13.52 -26.43
N PRO A 716 16.57 14.23 -27.10
CA PRO A 716 16.94 15.59 -26.73
C PRO A 716 15.74 16.55 -26.78
N TYR A 717 15.73 17.54 -25.90
CA TYR A 717 14.72 18.62 -25.90
C TYR A 717 15.31 19.95 -25.42
N GLN A 718 14.55 21.04 -25.57
CA GLN A 718 14.86 22.32 -24.95
C GLN A 718 13.99 22.50 -23.71
N PRO A 719 14.56 22.63 -22.49
CA PRO A 719 13.77 22.85 -21.29
C PRO A 719 13.02 24.18 -21.29
N SER A 720 11.76 24.16 -20.86
CA SER A 720 11.00 25.37 -20.48
C SER A 720 11.43 25.90 -19.10
N GLY A 721 11.87 25.00 -18.20
CA GLY A 721 12.44 25.33 -16.90
C GLY A 721 12.53 24.13 -15.96
N GLY A 722 12.83 24.36 -14.68
CA GLY A 722 12.77 23.33 -13.64
C GLY A 722 13.77 23.51 -12.50
N MET A 723 13.58 22.76 -11.40
CA MET A 723 14.52 22.77 -10.27
C MET A 723 15.85 22.08 -10.65
N PRO A 724 17.03 22.69 -10.38
CA PRO A 724 18.33 22.10 -10.71
C PRO A 724 18.61 20.70 -10.18
N ARG A 725 17.91 20.23 -9.12
CA ARG A 725 18.04 18.85 -8.62
C ARG A 725 17.44 17.80 -9.59
N PHE A 726 16.37 18.16 -10.31
CA PHE A 726 15.64 17.26 -11.22
C PHE A 726 15.95 17.52 -12.70
N THR A 727 16.74 18.55 -12.99
CA THR A 727 17.27 18.87 -14.34
C THR A 727 18.80 18.67 -14.46
N ALA A 728 19.44 18.07 -13.45
CA ALA A 728 20.86 17.73 -13.46
C ALA A 728 21.17 16.59 -14.45
N GLY A 729 21.60 16.93 -15.67
CA GLY A 729 22.02 15.98 -16.69
C GLY A 729 21.96 16.60 -18.10
N PRO A 730 22.16 15.80 -19.16
CA PRO A 730 21.79 16.21 -20.52
C PRO A 730 20.29 16.54 -20.58
N PRO A 731 19.85 17.50 -21.39
CA PRO A 731 18.43 17.80 -21.58
C PRO A 731 17.79 16.76 -22.50
N VAL A 732 17.59 15.55 -21.96
CA VAL A 732 16.87 14.43 -22.58
C VAL A 732 15.57 14.14 -21.84
N ARG A 733 14.60 13.59 -22.56
CA ARG A 733 13.32 13.14 -22.02
C ARG A 733 12.92 11.80 -22.59
N LEU A 734 12.16 11.02 -21.83
CA LEU A 734 11.61 9.76 -22.30
C LEU A 734 10.59 10.02 -23.42
N GLU A 735 10.73 9.30 -24.53
CA GLU A 735 9.72 9.15 -25.56
C GLU A 735 9.36 7.67 -25.67
N MET A 736 8.07 7.37 -25.49
CA MET A 736 7.52 6.02 -25.59
C MET A 736 6.55 5.95 -26.77
N LYS A 737 6.59 4.85 -27.51
CA LYS A 737 5.65 4.52 -28.58
C LYS A 737 5.14 3.10 -28.42
N VAL A 738 3.88 2.90 -28.80
CA VAL A 738 3.24 1.59 -28.92
C VAL A 738 2.78 1.46 -30.37
N ASN A 739 3.20 0.38 -31.05
CA ASN A 739 2.89 0.11 -32.46
C ASN A 739 3.19 1.34 -33.35
N GLY A 740 4.31 2.03 -33.11
CA GLY A 740 4.75 3.23 -33.82
C GLY A 740 4.10 4.56 -33.39
N ARG A 741 3.00 4.52 -32.63
CA ARG A 741 2.27 5.72 -32.15
C ARG A 741 2.80 6.20 -30.80
N ARG A 742 3.01 7.52 -30.63
CA ARG A 742 3.42 8.11 -29.33
C ARG A 742 2.42 7.74 -28.23
N PHE A 743 2.94 7.26 -27.11
CA PHE A 743 2.19 6.95 -25.89
C PHE A 743 2.33 8.06 -24.85
N ILE A 744 1.30 8.23 -24.03
CA ILE A 744 1.22 9.19 -22.93
C ILE A 744 0.75 8.44 -21.69
N GLY A 745 1.62 8.34 -20.68
CA GLY A 745 1.32 7.66 -19.41
C GLY A 745 0.57 8.58 -18.45
N PHE A 746 -0.69 8.24 -18.18
CA PHE A 746 -1.52 8.84 -17.13
C PHE A 746 -1.91 7.78 -16.12
N GLY A 747 -1.88 8.11 -14.83
CA GLY A 747 -2.38 7.24 -13.77
C GLY A 747 -1.72 7.52 -12.46
N GLY A 748 -1.24 6.50 -11.76
CA GLY A 748 -0.64 6.66 -10.43
C GLY A 748 0.33 5.57 -10.02
N ASN A 749 1.02 5.86 -8.93
CA ASN A 749 1.83 4.91 -8.20
C ASN A 749 0.91 3.94 -7.45
N TRP A 750 1.37 2.69 -7.38
CA TRP A 750 0.79 1.59 -6.65
C TRP A 750 1.90 1.10 -5.72
N GLY A 751 1.84 1.48 -4.44
CA GLY A 751 2.90 1.19 -3.47
C GLY A 751 2.87 -0.25 -2.95
N PHE A 752 1.68 -0.74 -2.62
CA PHE A 752 1.44 -2.05 -2.03
C PHE A 752 -0.03 -2.44 -2.27
N PRO A 753 -0.38 -3.72 -2.54
CA PRO A 753 -1.74 -4.09 -2.92
C PRO A 753 -2.72 -4.15 -1.74
N GLU A 754 -2.25 -4.61 -0.57
CA GLU A 754 -2.99 -4.67 0.69
C GLU A 754 -1.95 -4.93 1.81
N THR A 755 -2.10 -4.35 3.01
CA THR A 755 -1.15 -4.47 4.15
C THR A 755 -0.58 -5.87 4.41
N ASN A 756 -1.39 -6.90 4.24
CA ASN A 756 -1.09 -8.30 4.50
C ASN A 756 -1.12 -9.14 3.22
N VAL A 757 -1.05 -8.50 2.04
CA VAL A 757 -0.97 -9.12 0.71
C VAL A 757 -2.17 -10.06 0.44
N ASN A 758 -3.37 -9.62 0.87
CA ASN A 758 -4.62 -10.37 0.74
C ASN A 758 -5.35 -10.19 -0.61
N TYR A 759 -4.81 -9.44 -1.58
CA TYR A 759 -5.48 -9.27 -2.88
C TYR A 759 -5.29 -10.50 -3.78
N ARG A 760 -6.37 -10.92 -4.45
CA ARG A 760 -6.37 -11.98 -5.49
C ARG A 760 -7.09 -11.46 -6.73
N ALA A 761 -7.39 -12.34 -7.69
CA ALA A 761 -8.00 -12.03 -8.98
C ALA A 761 -9.11 -10.98 -8.92
N ARG A 762 -10.10 -11.12 -8.01
CA ARG A 762 -11.22 -10.18 -7.89
C ARG A 762 -10.76 -8.75 -7.58
N GLU A 763 -9.89 -8.58 -6.60
CA GLU A 763 -9.49 -7.25 -6.12
C GLU A 763 -8.59 -6.53 -7.12
N TYR A 764 -7.68 -7.25 -7.79
CA TYR A 764 -6.89 -6.69 -8.89
C TYR A 764 -7.76 -6.29 -10.09
N ASP A 765 -8.75 -7.12 -10.46
CA ASP A 765 -9.69 -6.82 -11.55
C ASP A 765 -10.44 -5.50 -11.31
N ILE A 766 -10.95 -5.30 -10.09
CA ILE A 766 -11.65 -4.09 -9.66
C ILE A 766 -10.71 -2.88 -9.68
N ALA A 767 -9.55 -3.00 -9.02
CA ALA A 767 -8.62 -1.89 -8.84
C ALA A 767 -8.05 -1.38 -10.16
N VAL A 768 -7.75 -2.27 -11.11
CA VAL A 768 -7.26 -1.91 -12.45
C VAL A 768 -8.40 -1.45 -13.37
N ALA A 769 -9.60 -2.02 -13.27
CA ALA A 769 -10.78 -1.50 -13.96
C ALA A 769 -11.10 -0.05 -13.55
N TYR A 770 -10.91 0.31 -12.28
CA TYR A 770 -11.01 1.68 -11.78
C TYR A 770 -9.95 2.62 -12.38
N HIS A 771 -8.71 2.16 -12.60
CA HIS A 771 -7.74 2.93 -13.39
C HIS A 771 -8.23 3.15 -14.82
N ALA A 772 -8.74 2.11 -15.48
CA ALA A 772 -9.25 2.19 -16.85
C ALA A 772 -10.53 3.02 -17.01
N ASP A 773 -11.38 3.11 -15.98
CA ASP A 773 -12.59 3.95 -15.97
C ASP A 773 -12.29 5.42 -15.61
N MET A 774 -11.21 5.70 -14.89
CA MET A 774 -10.61 7.05 -14.76
C MET A 774 -9.88 7.52 -16.03
N ASN A 775 -9.93 6.76 -17.15
CA ASN A 775 -9.16 6.99 -18.37
C ASN A 775 -7.63 6.99 -18.16
N PHE A 776 -7.13 6.36 -17.10
CA PHE A 776 -5.70 6.13 -16.94
C PHE A 776 -5.18 5.11 -17.95
N THR A 777 -3.90 5.21 -18.26
CA THR A 777 -3.18 4.41 -19.27
C THR A 777 -1.95 3.71 -18.70
N MET A 778 -1.53 4.04 -17.47
CA MET A 778 -0.37 3.44 -16.81
C MET A 778 -0.51 3.38 -15.28
N ILE A 779 -0.10 2.26 -14.69
CA ILE A 779 0.22 2.12 -13.27
C ILE A 779 1.74 2.04 -13.11
N ARG A 780 2.29 2.65 -12.06
CA ARG A 780 3.65 2.37 -11.59
C ARG A 780 3.61 1.43 -10.39
N ASN A 781 4.09 0.20 -10.58
CA ASN A 781 4.38 -0.73 -9.48
C ASN A 781 5.60 -0.20 -8.73
N TRP A 782 5.36 0.61 -7.71
CA TRP A 782 6.37 1.40 -7.01
C TRP A 782 7.23 0.49 -6.13
N VAL A 783 8.55 0.62 -6.22
CA VAL A 783 9.53 -0.28 -5.57
C VAL A 783 9.29 -1.77 -5.93
N GLY A 784 8.50 -2.05 -6.98
CA GLY A 784 8.22 -3.39 -7.50
C GLY A 784 7.51 -4.33 -6.52
N GLN A 785 6.76 -3.79 -5.55
CA GLN A 785 6.29 -4.57 -4.41
C GLN A 785 5.03 -5.45 -4.65
N THR A 786 4.33 -5.30 -5.78
CA THR A 786 3.25 -6.22 -6.21
C THR A 786 3.81 -7.27 -7.17
N GLY A 787 3.57 -8.57 -6.95
CA GLY A 787 4.19 -9.65 -7.75
C GLY A 787 3.26 -10.74 -8.26
N ASP A 788 1.97 -10.63 -7.96
CA ASP A 788 0.90 -11.56 -8.34
C ASP A 788 0.64 -11.51 -9.86
N GLU A 789 0.31 -12.66 -10.47
CA GLU A 789 0.10 -12.75 -11.93
C GLU A 789 -1.20 -12.04 -12.33
N GLU A 790 -2.20 -12.10 -11.46
CA GLU A 790 -3.52 -11.49 -11.60
C GLU A 790 -3.49 -9.96 -11.72
N PHE A 791 -2.48 -9.29 -11.14
CA PHE A 791 -2.26 -7.85 -11.33
C PHE A 791 -1.92 -7.54 -12.79
N TYR A 792 -1.03 -8.33 -13.39
CA TYR A 792 -0.60 -8.15 -14.78
C TYR A 792 -1.68 -8.61 -15.77
N ASP A 793 -2.38 -9.70 -15.47
CA ASP A 793 -3.53 -10.16 -16.27
C ASP A 793 -4.67 -9.12 -16.28
N ALA A 794 -4.93 -8.44 -15.15
CA ALA A 794 -5.87 -7.31 -15.11
C ALA A 794 -5.34 -6.10 -15.91
N CYS A 795 -4.05 -5.77 -15.83
CA CYS A 795 -3.43 -4.73 -16.65
C CYS A 795 -3.50 -5.02 -18.16
N ASP A 796 -3.28 -6.26 -18.56
CA ASP A 796 -3.40 -6.74 -19.94
C ASP A 796 -4.85 -6.67 -20.44
N LYS A 797 -5.81 -7.13 -19.62
CA LYS A 797 -7.26 -7.10 -19.89
C LYS A 797 -7.78 -5.69 -20.10
N TYR A 798 -7.34 -4.72 -19.30
CA TYR A 798 -7.85 -3.35 -19.31
C TYR A 798 -7.02 -2.34 -20.12
N GLY A 799 -5.86 -2.76 -20.64
CA GLY A 799 -4.99 -1.90 -21.45
C GLY A 799 -4.18 -0.91 -20.62
N ILE A 800 -3.88 -1.24 -19.37
CA ILE A 800 -3.10 -0.40 -18.47
C ILE A 800 -1.63 -0.81 -18.56
N MET A 801 -0.77 0.11 -18.97
CA MET A 801 0.68 -0.16 -19.03
C MET A 801 1.25 -0.27 -17.62
N VAL A 802 2.21 -1.16 -17.38
CA VAL A 802 2.96 -1.23 -16.13
C VAL A 802 4.34 -0.60 -16.31
N TRP A 803 4.59 0.47 -15.56
CA TRP A 803 5.93 0.90 -15.19
C TRP A 803 6.36 0.01 -14.02
N GLN A 804 7.44 -0.74 -14.20
CA GLN A 804 7.93 -1.71 -13.22
C GLN A 804 9.21 -1.20 -12.56
N ASP A 805 9.14 -0.75 -11.31
CA ASP A 805 10.35 -0.57 -10.50
C ASP A 805 10.92 -1.94 -10.07
N PHE A 806 12.19 -1.97 -9.69
CA PHE A 806 12.75 -3.01 -8.82
C PHE A 806 12.78 -2.55 -7.35
N TRP A 807 13.10 -3.48 -6.44
CA TRP A 807 13.02 -3.34 -4.98
C TRP A 807 14.09 -2.43 -4.36
N LEU A 808 14.09 -1.16 -4.76
CA LEU A 808 14.98 -0.13 -4.27
C LEU A 808 14.20 1.18 -4.06
N ALA A 809 13.97 1.51 -2.79
CA ALA A 809 13.40 2.79 -2.38
C ALA A 809 14.40 3.96 -2.51
N ASN A 810 14.00 5.19 -2.13
CA ASN A 810 14.90 6.36 -2.12
C ASN A 810 16.19 6.05 -1.31
N PRO A 811 17.39 6.45 -1.75
CA PRO A 811 18.62 6.30 -0.96
C PRO A 811 18.63 6.90 0.45
N VAL A 812 17.60 7.66 0.86
CA VAL A 812 17.44 8.12 2.26
C VAL A 812 16.38 7.34 3.05
N ASP A 813 15.61 6.47 2.40
CA ASP A 813 14.52 5.69 3.01
C ASP A 813 14.90 4.22 3.23
N GLY A 814 16.18 3.89 3.17
CA GLY A 814 16.70 2.57 3.47
C GLY A 814 18.04 2.29 2.80
N GLU A 815 18.75 1.34 3.40
CA GLU A 815 20.07 0.92 2.92
C GLU A 815 20.03 0.25 1.54
N ASN A 816 21.22 0.06 0.98
CA ASN A 816 21.40 -0.72 -0.24
C ASN A 816 21.39 -2.23 0.10
N PRO A 817 20.91 -3.12 -0.79
CA PRO A 817 20.86 -4.57 -0.53
C PRO A 817 22.21 -5.14 -0.11
N TYR A 818 22.26 -5.80 1.05
CA TYR A 818 23.46 -6.51 1.53
C TYR A 818 23.68 -7.84 0.79
N TYR A 819 22.65 -8.33 0.09
CA TYR A 819 22.65 -9.60 -0.65
C TYR A 819 22.49 -9.38 -2.17
N PRO A 820 23.43 -8.71 -2.86
CA PRO A 820 23.28 -8.39 -4.28
C PRO A 820 23.14 -9.63 -5.17
N ASP A 821 23.81 -10.74 -4.87
CA ASP A 821 23.65 -12.01 -5.59
C ASP A 821 22.24 -12.61 -5.46
N MET A 822 21.52 -12.34 -4.37
CA MET A 822 20.12 -12.72 -4.19
C MET A 822 19.19 -11.80 -5.01
N PHE A 823 19.44 -10.49 -4.94
CA PHE A 823 18.73 -9.48 -5.73
C PHE A 823 18.85 -9.75 -7.23
N GLU A 824 20.04 -10.06 -7.73
CA GLU A 824 20.32 -10.34 -9.14
C GLU A 824 19.60 -11.61 -9.65
N LYS A 825 19.50 -12.66 -8.82
CA LYS A 825 18.68 -13.86 -9.11
C LYS A 825 17.19 -13.51 -9.20
N ASN A 826 16.65 -12.86 -8.15
CA ASN A 826 15.24 -12.47 -8.07
C ASN A 826 14.85 -11.60 -9.26
N ALA A 827 15.64 -10.57 -9.59
CA ALA A 827 15.35 -9.66 -10.69
C ALA A 827 15.27 -10.38 -12.05
N ARG A 828 16.08 -11.43 -12.27
CA ARG A 828 16.04 -12.22 -13.51
C ARG A 828 14.84 -13.16 -13.55
N ASP A 829 14.56 -13.88 -12.47
CA ASP A 829 13.39 -14.76 -12.37
C ASP A 829 12.08 -13.98 -12.55
N TYR A 830 11.99 -12.81 -11.90
CA TYR A 830 10.84 -11.94 -11.93
C TYR A 830 10.58 -11.34 -13.32
N VAL A 831 11.63 -10.89 -14.03
CA VAL A 831 11.50 -10.48 -15.45
C VAL A 831 11.01 -11.65 -16.32
N ARG A 832 11.47 -12.88 -16.07
CA ARG A 832 11.03 -14.07 -16.80
C ARG A 832 9.58 -14.46 -16.51
N ARG A 833 9.09 -14.26 -15.28
CA ARG A 833 7.67 -14.40 -14.93
C ARG A 833 6.83 -13.44 -15.78
N ILE A 834 7.14 -12.15 -15.76
CA ILE A 834 6.21 -11.12 -16.25
C ILE A 834 6.37 -10.72 -17.74
N ARG A 835 7.44 -11.17 -18.44
CA ARG A 835 7.78 -10.67 -19.79
C ARG A 835 6.76 -10.93 -20.91
N ASN A 836 5.82 -11.86 -20.74
CA ASN A 836 4.81 -12.16 -21.76
C ASN A 836 3.61 -11.20 -21.74
N HIS A 837 3.39 -10.48 -20.63
CA HIS A 837 2.28 -9.54 -20.46
C HIS A 837 2.46 -8.31 -21.37
N PRO A 838 1.56 -8.05 -22.33
CA PRO A 838 1.63 -6.85 -23.18
C PRO A 838 1.48 -5.52 -22.43
N SER A 839 1.05 -5.51 -21.17
CA SER A 839 1.05 -4.34 -20.29
C SER A 839 2.45 -3.85 -19.92
N ILE A 840 3.49 -4.70 -19.84
CA ILE A 840 4.83 -4.26 -19.39
C ILE A 840 5.38 -3.15 -20.29
N GLY A 841 5.56 -1.95 -19.74
CA GLY A 841 5.88 -0.74 -20.49
C GLY A 841 7.32 -0.23 -20.33
N ILE A 842 7.89 -0.30 -19.13
CA ILE A 842 9.28 0.12 -18.85
C ILE A 842 9.78 -0.52 -17.55
N TYR A 843 11.08 -0.83 -17.49
CA TYR A 843 11.76 -1.25 -16.27
C TYR A 843 12.54 -0.09 -15.64
N VAL A 844 12.48 0.06 -14.32
CA VAL A 844 13.13 1.18 -13.59
C VAL A 844 13.94 0.69 -12.40
N GLY A 845 15.20 1.12 -12.33
CA GLY A 845 16.16 0.62 -11.35
C GLY A 845 15.79 0.94 -9.90
N ARG A 846 15.43 2.19 -9.60
CA ARG A 846 15.23 2.67 -8.23
C ARG A 846 14.28 3.87 -8.15
N ASN A 847 13.48 3.91 -7.07
CA ASN A 847 12.71 5.07 -6.69
C ASN A 847 13.65 6.21 -6.23
N GLU A 848 13.50 7.41 -6.79
CA GLU A 848 14.17 8.65 -6.35
C GLU A 848 15.71 8.64 -6.24
N GLY A 849 16.37 7.67 -6.86
CA GLY A 849 17.83 7.58 -6.92
C GLY A 849 18.31 6.61 -8.00
N ASN A 850 19.61 6.31 -8.03
CA ASN A 850 20.17 5.24 -8.85
C ASN A 850 20.44 3.99 -7.98
N PRO A 851 20.37 2.77 -8.53
CA PRO A 851 20.87 1.58 -7.85
C PRO A 851 22.39 1.68 -7.56
N PRO A 852 22.91 0.86 -6.63
CA PRO A 852 24.36 0.61 -6.53
C PRO A 852 24.95 0.23 -7.89
N GLU A 853 26.20 0.63 -8.17
CA GLU A 853 26.85 0.43 -9.48
C GLU A 853 26.83 -1.03 -9.96
N ARG A 854 27.03 -2.00 -9.05
CA ARG A 854 26.89 -3.44 -9.35
C ARG A 854 25.50 -3.77 -9.91
N ILE A 855 24.46 -3.32 -9.19
CA ILE A 855 23.06 -3.63 -9.50
C ILE A 855 22.59 -2.88 -10.76
N ASP A 856 22.94 -1.62 -10.96
CA ASP A 856 22.54 -0.88 -12.18
C ASP A 856 23.15 -1.51 -13.44
N ASN A 857 24.43 -1.86 -13.40
CA ASN A 857 25.10 -2.54 -14.50
C ASN A 857 24.49 -3.93 -14.78
N TYR A 858 24.08 -4.67 -13.73
CA TYR A 858 23.38 -5.93 -13.89
C TYR A 858 22.00 -5.74 -14.52
N LEU A 859 21.14 -4.90 -13.94
CA LEU A 859 19.77 -4.68 -14.41
C LEU A 859 19.75 -4.21 -15.86
N ARG A 860 20.55 -3.19 -16.19
CA ARG A 860 20.68 -2.63 -17.54
C ARG A 860 21.05 -3.66 -18.61
N LYS A 861 21.84 -4.66 -18.23
CA LYS A 861 22.21 -5.80 -19.09
C LYS A 861 21.11 -6.87 -19.11
N MET A 862 20.62 -7.27 -17.93
CA MET A 862 19.66 -8.36 -17.75
C MET A 862 18.33 -8.08 -18.44
N THR A 863 17.80 -6.85 -18.38
CA THR A 863 16.55 -6.52 -19.09
C THR A 863 16.71 -6.58 -20.62
N GLN A 864 17.90 -6.29 -21.16
CA GLN A 864 18.19 -6.44 -22.59
C GLN A 864 18.36 -7.92 -23.01
N GLU A 865 18.87 -8.77 -22.12
CA GLU A 865 18.98 -10.22 -22.35
C GLU A 865 17.63 -10.93 -22.28
N GLU A 866 16.80 -10.60 -21.27
CA GLU A 866 15.60 -11.36 -20.92
C GLU A 866 14.30 -10.75 -21.46
N HIS A 867 14.29 -9.46 -21.87
CA HIS A 867 13.15 -8.80 -22.49
C HIS A 867 13.61 -7.82 -23.62
N PRO A 868 14.28 -8.31 -24.68
CA PRO A 868 14.74 -7.47 -25.78
C PRO A 868 13.57 -6.72 -26.45
N GLY A 869 13.73 -5.40 -26.62
CA GLY A 869 12.69 -4.48 -27.11
C GLY A 869 12.07 -3.60 -26.02
N LEU A 870 12.19 -3.98 -24.75
CA LEU A 870 11.87 -3.12 -23.61
C LEU A 870 13.08 -2.25 -23.20
N TYR A 871 12.80 -1.20 -22.44
CA TYR A 871 13.79 -0.18 -22.05
C TYR A 871 13.98 -0.14 -20.52
N TYR A 872 15.15 0.34 -20.11
CA TYR A 872 15.54 0.46 -18.70
C TYR A 872 16.13 1.84 -18.40
N ILE A 873 15.53 2.54 -17.42
CA ILE A 873 16.08 3.77 -16.83
C ILE A 873 16.47 3.52 -15.36
N PRO A 874 17.52 4.16 -14.84
CA PRO A 874 17.99 3.86 -13.48
C PRO A 874 17.09 4.44 -12.38
N HIS A 875 16.29 5.47 -12.65
CA HIS A 875 15.85 6.44 -11.64
C HIS A 875 14.43 6.97 -11.92
N SER A 876 13.53 6.99 -10.92
CA SER A 876 12.14 7.43 -11.12
C SER A 876 11.94 8.95 -11.30
N SER A 877 12.57 9.78 -10.45
CA SER A 877 12.29 11.23 -10.39
C SER A 877 13.30 12.15 -11.11
N SER A 878 14.26 11.63 -11.90
CA SER A 878 15.25 12.45 -12.64
C SER A 878 15.74 11.80 -13.95
N GLY A 879 16.84 12.27 -14.54
CA GLY A 879 17.34 11.76 -15.83
C GLY A 879 16.43 12.12 -17.00
N SER A 880 15.93 11.13 -17.74
CA SER A 880 14.95 11.30 -18.83
C SER A 880 13.51 11.52 -18.35
N VAL A 881 13.26 11.38 -17.05
CA VAL A 881 11.97 11.64 -16.41
C VAL A 881 12.11 12.75 -15.36
N SER A 882 11.01 13.06 -14.68
CA SER A 882 10.96 13.96 -13.53
C SER A 882 10.03 13.37 -12.48
N GLY A 883 10.17 13.79 -11.23
CA GLY A 883 9.29 13.40 -10.13
C GLY A 883 9.64 14.23 -8.91
N GLY A 884 9.33 13.70 -7.72
CA GLY A 884 9.28 14.49 -6.51
C GLY A 884 8.03 15.36 -6.47
N GLY A 885 7.60 15.71 -5.25
CA GLY A 885 6.33 16.40 -5.01
C GLY A 885 6.14 17.79 -5.67
N PRO A 886 5.06 18.51 -5.32
CA PRO A 886 4.37 18.43 -4.04
C PRO A 886 3.55 17.15 -3.83
N TYR A 887 3.48 16.77 -2.56
CA TYR A 887 2.62 15.72 -2.02
C TYR A 887 1.49 16.32 -1.13
N ARG A 888 1.42 17.66 -1.03
CA ARG A 888 0.38 18.41 -0.31
C ARG A 888 -0.55 19.13 -1.28
N ALA A 889 -1.76 19.42 -0.83
CA ALA A 889 -2.73 20.21 -1.59
C ALA A 889 -2.21 21.63 -1.88
N MET A 890 -2.63 22.17 -3.03
CA MET A 890 -2.36 23.54 -3.47
C MET A 890 -3.60 24.15 -4.12
N ALA A 891 -3.59 25.48 -4.29
CA ALA A 891 -4.54 26.15 -5.18
C ALA A 891 -4.43 25.57 -6.60
N PRO A 892 -5.56 25.32 -7.31
CA PRO A 892 -5.55 24.75 -8.66
C PRO A 892 -4.57 25.42 -9.64
N LYS A 893 -4.46 26.74 -9.55
CA LYS A 893 -3.58 27.59 -10.36
C LYS A 893 -2.08 27.22 -10.24
N GLU A 894 -1.64 26.71 -9.10
CA GLU A 894 -0.23 26.36 -8.88
C GLU A 894 0.16 25.02 -9.51
N TYR A 895 -0.78 24.10 -9.77
CA TYR A 895 -0.46 22.86 -10.51
C TYR A 895 -0.05 23.14 -11.97
N PHE A 896 -0.69 24.13 -12.61
CA PHE A 896 -0.33 24.64 -13.94
C PHE A 896 1.03 25.35 -13.96
N ARG A 897 1.52 25.88 -12.82
CA ARG A 897 2.88 26.46 -12.65
C ARG A 897 3.95 25.44 -12.23
N SER A 898 3.54 24.21 -11.87
CA SER A 898 4.42 23.27 -11.17
C SER A 898 5.24 22.39 -12.11
N TYR A 899 6.53 22.72 -12.15
CA TYR A 899 7.68 22.16 -12.88
C TYR A 899 7.59 20.73 -13.48
N GLY A 900 8.48 20.48 -14.45
CA GLY A 900 8.58 19.17 -15.11
C GLY A 900 7.53 18.94 -16.20
N HIS A 901 6.93 20.01 -16.75
CA HIS A 901 5.95 19.90 -17.85
C HIS A 901 6.55 19.30 -19.12
N ASP A 902 7.85 19.50 -19.37
CA ASP A 902 8.55 18.99 -20.57
C ASP A 902 8.78 17.46 -20.60
N LYS A 903 8.65 16.80 -19.45
CA LYS A 903 8.94 15.38 -19.21
C LYS A 903 7.73 14.65 -18.63
N MET A 904 7.76 13.33 -18.66
CA MET A 904 6.87 12.54 -17.81
C MET A 904 7.18 12.83 -16.33
N HIS A 905 6.13 12.93 -15.51
CA HIS A 905 6.24 13.21 -14.08
C HIS A 905 5.77 11.98 -13.30
N SER A 906 6.67 11.34 -12.56
CA SER A 906 6.48 10.01 -11.95
C SER A 906 5.65 10.02 -10.68
N GLU A 907 5.61 11.14 -9.96
CA GLU A 907 5.05 11.30 -8.62
C GLU A 907 4.62 12.76 -8.42
N ARG A 908 3.37 13.00 -8.02
CA ARG A 908 2.84 14.26 -7.44
C ARG A 908 1.43 14.02 -6.93
N GLY A 909 1.03 14.61 -5.80
CA GLY A 909 -0.30 14.41 -5.25
C GLY A 909 -0.63 15.29 -4.05
N MET A 910 -1.68 14.91 -3.34
CA MET A 910 -2.24 15.64 -2.20
C MET A 910 -3.10 14.73 -1.31
N PRO A 911 -3.44 15.11 -0.07
CA PRO A 911 -4.38 14.36 0.76
C PRO A 911 -5.70 14.07 0.03
N THR A 912 -6.32 12.94 0.36
CA THR A 912 -7.66 12.53 -0.10
C THR A 912 -8.44 12.04 1.11
N VAL A 913 -9.14 12.96 1.76
CA VAL A 913 -10.04 12.63 2.87
C VAL A 913 -11.13 11.68 2.36
N MET A 914 -11.31 10.55 3.04
CA MET A 914 -12.34 9.54 2.75
C MET A 914 -13.76 10.13 2.85
N THR A 915 -14.76 9.35 2.45
CA THR A 915 -16.16 9.73 2.71
C THR A 915 -16.54 9.43 4.16
N TYR A 916 -17.54 10.12 4.71
CA TYR A 916 -17.87 10.03 6.15
C TYR A 916 -18.28 8.60 6.56
N GLU A 917 -18.99 7.90 5.67
CA GLU A 917 -19.37 6.50 5.84
C GLU A 917 -18.15 5.58 6.06
N ASP A 918 -17.05 5.90 5.39
CA ASP A 918 -15.82 5.09 5.35
C ASP A 918 -14.84 5.48 6.47
N MET A 919 -14.84 6.76 6.87
CA MET A 919 -14.23 7.22 8.14
C MET A 919 -14.84 6.50 9.35
N VAL A 920 -16.17 6.37 9.41
CA VAL A 920 -16.84 5.62 10.49
C VAL A 920 -16.47 4.14 10.45
N ARG A 921 -16.34 3.52 9.27
CA ARG A 921 -15.93 2.11 9.15
C ARG A 921 -14.48 1.87 9.58
N ALA A 922 -13.55 2.78 9.26
CA ALA A 922 -12.15 2.65 9.62
C ALA A 922 -11.87 3.00 11.09
N PHE A 923 -12.46 4.07 11.62
CA PHE A 923 -12.05 4.65 12.90
C PHE A 923 -13.03 4.33 14.05
N GLY A 924 -14.30 4.02 13.75
CA GLY A 924 -15.38 3.91 14.74
C GLY A 924 -16.01 5.26 15.11
N GLU A 925 -17.30 5.23 15.49
CA GLU A 925 -18.07 6.44 15.82
C GLU A 925 -17.48 7.23 17.00
N GLU A 926 -16.93 6.53 17.99
CA GLU A 926 -16.30 7.10 19.19
C GLU A 926 -15.01 7.92 18.93
N HIS A 927 -14.42 7.83 17.75
CA HIS A 927 -13.19 8.55 17.37
C HIS A 927 -13.43 9.68 16.34
N MET A 928 -14.70 10.01 16.05
CA MET A 928 -15.12 11.06 15.13
C MET A 928 -15.00 12.47 15.73
N GLU A 929 -13.89 13.16 15.49
CA GLU A 929 -13.71 14.60 15.80
C GLU A 929 -13.81 15.47 14.53
N PRO A 930 -14.19 16.76 14.61
CA PRO A 930 -14.43 17.59 13.42
C PRO A 930 -13.29 17.62 12.42
N VAL A 931 -12.05 17.75 12.90
CA VAL A 931 -10.81 17.76 12.12
C VAL A 931 -9.59 17.67 13.05
N ASN A 932 -8.55 16.93 12.66
CA ASN A 932 -7.27 16.89 13.40
C ASN A 932 -6.61 18.28 13.38
N THR A 933 -6.29 18.85 14.55
CA THR A 933 -5.63 20.17 14.70
C THR A 933 -4.74 20.20 15.94
N ARG A 934 -3.86 21.20 16.08
CA ARG A 934 -3.02 21.37 17.30
C ARG A 934 -3.83 21.77 18.55
N GLN A 935 -5.10 22.14 18.37
CA GLN A 935 -6.07 22.46 19.43
C GLN A 935 -6.94 21.24 19.79
N HIS A 936 -7.25 20.41 18.78
CA HIS A 936 -8.02 19.18 18.87
C HIS A 936 -7.22 18.04 18.20
N PRO A 937 -6.17 17.53 18.87
CA PRO A 937 -5.31 16.50 18.31
C PRO A 937 -6.05 15.17 18.21
N ASN A 938 -6.00 14.52 17.04
CA ASN A 938 -6.61 13.20 16.84
C ASN A 938 -5.56 12.20 16.32
N ASN A 939 -5.13 11.29 17.22
CA ASN A 939 -4.15 10.26 16.90
C ASN A 939 -4.71 9.12 16.03
N ILE A 940 -6.03 8.92 15.92
CA ILE A 940 -6.60 7.94 14.98
C ILE A 940 -6.54 8.51 13.56
N TYR A 941 -6.87 9.79 13.38
CA TYR A 941 -6.68 10.46 12.09
C TYR A 941 -5.18 10.51 11.74
N GLY A 942 -4.32 10.76 12.74
CA GLY A 942 -2.87 10.70 12.59
C GLY A 942 -2.31 9.31 12.29
N MET A 943 -2.91 8.25 12.85
CA MET A 943 -2.59 6.85 12.52
C MET A 943 -2.90 6.56 11.05
N HIS A 944 -4.09 6.95 10.58
CA HIS A 944 -4.56 6.82 9.20
C HIS A 944 -4.05 7.92 8.25
N ASP A 945 -2.76 8.22 8.33
CA ASP A 945 -1.98 9.13 7.48
C ASP A 945 -2.38 10.63 7.51
N TYR A 946 -3.40 11.07 8.26
CA TYR A 946 -3.83 12.47 8.31
C TYR A 946 -3.07 13.32 9.34
N THR A 947 -1.75 13.34 9.21
CA THR A 947 -0.84 14.08 10.10
C THR A 947 -0.66 15.53 9.67
N LEU A 948 -0.42 16.44 10.63
CA LEU A 948 -0.39 17.88 10.37
C LEU A 948 0.85 18.36 9.61
N GLU A 949 2.03 17.77 9.83
CA GLU A 949 3.33 18.34 9.45
C GLU A 949 4.20 17.48 8.51
N SER A 950 3.79 16.25 8.18
CA SER A 950 4.48 15.41 7.18
C SER A 950 4.20 15.86 5.72
N ALA A 951 4.61 15.06 4.73
CA ALA A 951 4.62 15.45 3.31
C ALA A 951 3.23 15.76 2.71
N GLN A 952 2.16 15.18 3.28
CA GLN A 952 0.77 15.42 2.92
C GLN A 952 0.26 16.80 3.41
N GLY A 953 0.78 17.26 4.56
CA GLY A 953 0.53 18.57 5.15
C GLY A 953 -0.92 18.83 5.54
N GLY A 954 -1.50 18.00 6.42
CA GLY A 954 -2.91 18.11 6.84
C GLY A 954 -3.30 19.50 7.34
N ASP A 955 -2.41 20.21 8.05
CA ASP A 955 -2.62 21.60 8.49
C ASP A 955 -2.89 22.55 7.30
N SER A 956 -2.18 22.37 6.19
CA SER A 956 -2.40 23.17 4.98
C SER A 956 -3.69 22.80 4.22
N PHE A 957 -4.13 21.54 4.30
CA PHE A 957 -5.40 21.09 3.73
C PHE A 957 -6.59 21.64 4.54
N ASN A 958 -6.50 21.63 5.87
CA ASN A 958 -7.45 22.27 6.78
C ASN A 958 -7.59 23.77 6.45
N GLN A 959 -6.47 24.47 6.28
CA GLN A 959 -6.46 25.90 5.92
C GLN A 959 -7.09 26.17 4.54
N ILE A 960 -6.98 25.25 3.58
CA ILE A 960 -7.67 25.34 2.29
C ILE A 960 -9.20 25.21 2.47
N ILE A 961 -9.68 24.25 3.28
CA ILE A 961 -11.10 24.10 3.61
C ILE A 961 -11.63 25.33 4.37
N ALA A 962 -10.90 25.81 5.37
CA ALA A 962 -11.28 26.99 6.15
C ALA A 962 -11.33 28.27 5.29
N THR A 963 -10.42 28.42 4.33
CA THR A 963 -10.47 29.52 3.34
C THR A 963 -11.70 29.39 2.43
N ALA A 964 -11.93 28.19 1.89
CA ALA A 964 -13.03 27.91 0.97
C ALA A 964 -14.41 28.06 1.61
N PHE A 965 -14.61 27.55 2.81
CA PHE A 965 -15.95 27.36 3.39
C PHE A 965 -16.10 27.88 4.81
N GLY A 966 -15.02 28.24 5.50
CA GLY A 966 -14.99 28.37 6.95
C GLY A 966 -14.96 26.99 7.63
N GLU A 967 -14.49 26.96 8.88
CA GLU A 967 -14.22 25.72 9.64
C GLU A 967 -15.40 24.71 9.61
N PRO A 968 -15.11 23.40 9.49
CA PRO A 968 -16.12 22.36 9.57
C PRO A 968 -16.62 22.22 11.02
N LYS A 969 -17.94 22.07 11.19
CA LYS A 969 -18.56 21.91 12.52
C LYS A 969 -18.43 20.48 13.11
N ASP A 970 -18.31 19.47 12.24
CA ASP A 970 -18.28 18.04 12.57
C ASP A 970 -17.57 17.24 11.46
N ALA A 971 -17.21 15.99 11.75
CA ALA A 971 -16.45 15.13 10.85
C ALA A 971 -17.17 14.87 9.51
N LYS A 972 -18.50 14.89 9.53
CA LYS A 972 -19.34 14.70 8.34
C LYS A 972 -19.28 15.92 7.41
N GLU A 973 -19.38 17.13 7.96
CA GLU A 973 -19.19 18.36 7.20
C GLU A 973 -17.74 18.48 6.68
N PHE A 974 -16.73 18.08 7.47
CA PHE A 974 -15.34 18.01 6.99
C PHE A 974 -15.20 17.06 5.78
N GLY A 975 -15.68 15.82 5.91
CA GLY A 975 -15.66 14.83 4.82
C GLY A 975 -16.42 15.29 3.57
N GLU A 976 -17.58 15.93 3.73
CA GLU A 976 -18.39 16.48 2.62
C GLU A 976 -17.69 17.65 1.90
N LEU A 977 -17.14 18.60 2.65
CA LEU A 977 -16.42 19.76 2.08
C LEU A 977 -15.10 19.36 1.41
N ALA A 978 -14.41 18.37 1.98
CA ALA A 978 -13.16 17.85 1.44
C ALA A 978 -13.34 17.24 0.04
N GLN A 979 -14.50 16.69 -0.33
CA GLN A 979 -14.68 16.11 -1.66
C GLN A 979 -14.59 17.14 -2.80
N LEU A 980 -14.92 18.43 -2.59
CA LEU A 980 -14.63 19.47 -3.60
C LEU A 980 -13.12 19.70 -3.75
N ILE A 981 -12.38 19.66 -2.64
CA ILE A 981 -10.93 19.86 -2.63
C ILE A 981 -10.23 18.67 -3.31
N ASN A 982 -10.66 17.44 -3.00
CA ASN A 982 -10.26 16.21 -3.67
C ASN A 982 -10.52 16.32 -5.19
N TYR A 983 -11.76 16.65 -5.61
CA TYR A 983 -12.12 16.75 -7.03
C TYR A 983 -11.32 17.84 -7.76
N ASN A 984 -11.32 19.07 -7.26
CA ASN A 984 -10.65 20.21 -7.90
C ASN A 984 -9.13 20.03 -7.96
N GLY A 985 -8.52 19.54 -6.89
CA GLY A 985 -7.08 19.37 -6.79
C GLY A 985 -6.55 18.28 -7.73
N TYR A 986 -7.16 17.10 -7.72
CA TYR A 986 -6.77 16.01 -8.62
C TYR A 986 -7.09 16.31 -10.09
N ARG A 987 -8.20 16.98 -10.39
CA ARG A 987 -8.49 17.51 -11.73
C ARG A 987 -7.36 18.45 -12.21
N ALA A 988 -7.01 19.45 -11.40
CA ALA A 988 -5.98 20.44 -11.76
C ALA A 988 -4.55 19.85 -11.86
N ILE A 989 -4.24 18.75 -11.14
CA ILE A 989 -2.98 18.01 -11.29
C ILE A 989 -2.80 17.47 -12.72
N PHE A 990 -3.88 17.04 -13.38
CA PHE A 990 -3.84 16.52 -14.76
C PHE A 990 -4.10 17.61 -15.81
N GLU A 991 -5.08 18.50 -15.62
CA GLU A 991 -5.35 19.62 -16.54
C GLU A 991 -4.10 20.51 -16.72
N GLY A 992 -3.32 20.73 -15.65
CA GLY A 992 -2.02 21.43 -15.66
C GLY A 992 -0.87 20.73 -16.41
N ARG A 993 -1.17 19.68 -17.17
CA ARG A 993 -0.23 18.90 -17.99
C ARG A 993 -0.60 18.91 -19.49
N SER A 994 -1.73 19.54 -19.83
CA SER A 994 -2.28 19.65 -21.20
C SER A 994 -1.28 20.20 -22.21
N GLU A 995 -0.49 21.20 -21.82
CA GLU A 995 0.40 21.95 -22.70
C GLU A 995 1.34 21.05 -23.52
N HIS A 996 2.12 20.19 -22.86
CA HIS A 996 3.11 19.32 -23.54
C HIS A 996 2.66 17.85 -23.67
N ARG A 997 1.60 17.44 -22.96
CA ARG A 997 1.01 16.08 -22.96
C ARG A 997 2.04 14.98 -22.64
N ARG A 998 2.96 15.25 -21.71
CA ARG A 998 4.14 14.38 -21.44
C ARG A 998 3.90 13.25 -20.44
N GLY A 999 2.68 13.15 -19.90
CA GLY A 999 2.32 12.17 -18.88
C GLY A 999 2.45 12.71 -17.45
N MET A 1000 1.73 12.04 -16.55
CA MET A 1000 1.55 12.40 -15.15
C MET A 1000 1.09 11.17 -14.36
N ILE A 1001 1.86 10.78 -13.35
CA ILE A 1001 1.61 9.62 -12.49
C ILE A 1001 1.47 10.14 -11.05
N LEU A 1002 0.26 10.02 -10.50
CA LEU A 1002 -0.10 10.45 -9.15
C LEU A 1002 0.76 9.80 -8.08
N TRP A 1003 1.05 10.54 -7.02
CA TRP A 1003 1.39 9.98 -5.71
C TRP A 1003 0.14 10.09 -4.82
N MET A 1004 -0.69 9.06 -4.70
CA MET A 1004 -0.75 7.78 -5.41
C MET A 1004 -2.14 7.64 -6.03
N SER A 1005 -2.47 6.49 -6.62
CA SER A 1005 -3.83 6.19 -7.11
C SER A 1005 -4.53 5.11 -6.31
N HIS A 1006 -3.78 4.22 -5.66
CA HIS A 1006 -4.29 3.03 -4.99
C HIS A 1006 -3.84 2.99 -3.51
N PRO A 1007 -4.78 2.86 -2.55
CA PRO A 1007 -4.47 2.74 -1.13
C PRO A 1007 -4.27 1.27 -0.72
N SER A 1008 -3.19 1.01 0.02
CA SER A 1008 -2.88 -0.33 0.57
C SER A 1008 -3.63 -0.68 1.85
N TRP A 1009 -4.27 0.32 2.48
CA TRP A 1009 -4.89 0.24 3.81
C TRP A 1009 -5.85 1.44 3.99
N PRO A 1010 -6.73 1.45 5.02
CA PRO A 1010 -7.59 2.60 5.31
C PRO A 1010 -6.75 3.86 5.59
N SER A 1011 -6.82 4.82 4.68
CA SER A 1011 -5.93 5.99 4.62
C SER A 1011 -6.73 7.26 4.34
N MET A 1012 -6.18 8.43 4.69
CA MET A 1012 -6.73 9.74 4.33
C MET A 1012 -5.83 10.50 3.33
N VAL A 1013 -4.85 9.84 2.69
CA VAL A 1013 -3.92 10.46 1.74
C VAL A 1013 -3.90 9.76 0.38
N TRP A 1014 -3.52 10.51 -0.65
CA TRP A 1014 -2.86 9.95 -1.85
C TRP A 1014 -3.59 8.79 -2.56
N GLN A 1015 -4.91 8.87 -2.63
CA GLN A 1015 -5.77 7.81 -3.20
C GLN A 1015 -6.85 8.44 -4.11
N THR A 1016 -7.39 7.67 -5.06
CA THR A 1016 -8.51 8.12 -5.92
C THR A 1016 -9.85 7.57 -5.45
N TYR A 1017 -9.93 6.25 -5.35
CA TYR A 1017 -10.89 5.50 -4.52
C TYR A 1017 -10.21 5.11 -3.19
N ASP A 1018 -10.97 4.83 -2.14
CA ASP A 1018 -10.41 4.40 -0.84
C ASP A 1018 -10.23 2.88 -0.72
N TYR A 1019 -9.69 2.42 0.42
CA TYR A 1019 -9.46 0.99 0.73
C TYR A 1019 -10.72 0.11 0.65
N TYR A 1020 -11.91 0.71 0.80
CA TYR A 1020 -13.19 0.02 0.73
C TYR A 1020 -13.75 -0.06 -0.71
N PHE A 1021 -13.02 0.50 -1.68
CA PHE A 1021 -13.43 0.72 -3.06
C PHE A 1021 -14.60 1.72 -3.23
N GLU A 1022 -14.75 2.74 -2.36
CA GLU A 1022 -15.63 3.88 -2.66
C GLU A 1022 -14.90 4.89 -3.57
N PRO A 1023 -15.43 5.22 -4.77
CA PRO A 1023 -14.85 6.22 -5.64
C PRO A 1023 -15.06 7.64 -5.08
N THR A 1024 -14.02 8.23 -4.49
CA THR A 1024 -14.10 9.55 -3.84
C THR A 1024 -14.12 10.72 -4.85
N GLY A 1025 -14.20 11.97 -4.38
CA GLY A 1025 -14.13 13.14 -5.24
C GLY A 1025 -12.88 13.19 -6.15
N SER A 1026 -11.72 12.67 -5.69
CA SER A 1026 -10.50 12.64 -6.51
C SER A 1026 -10.58 11.66 -7.68
N TYR A 1027 -11.32 10.54 -7.56
CA TYR A 1027 -11.62 9.63 -8.66
C TYR A 1027 -12.27 10.37 -9.84
N PHE A 1028 -13.32 11.14 -9.58
CA PHE A 1028 -14.06 11.85 -10.61
C PHE A 1028 -13.31 13.07 -11.14
N GLY A 1029 -12.50 13.73 -10.30
CA GLY A 1029 -11.55 14.75 -10.74
C GLY A 1029 -10.52 14.20 -11.76
N CYS A 1030 -9.97 13.00 -11.50
CA CYS A 1030 -9.07 12.31 -12.43
C CYS A 1030 -9.80 11.88 -13.70
N LYS A 1031 -10.95 11.19 -13.56
CA LYS A 1031 -11.78 10.70 -14.67
C LYS A 1031 -12.16 11.82 -15.66
N LYS A 1032 -12.47 13.00 -15.12
CA LYS A 1032 -12.77 14.22 -15.88
C LYS A 1032 -11.54 14.74 -16.62
N ALA A 1033 -10.43 14.99 -15.93
CA ALA A 1033 -9.22 15.58 -16.53
C ALA A 1033 -8.50 14.67 -17.54
N CYS A 1034 -8.67 13.35 -17.43
CA CYS A 1034 -8.10 12.36 -18.35
C CYS A 1034 -9.05 11.96 -19.50
N GLU A 1035 -10.17 12.65 -19.70
CA GLU A 1035 -11.05 12.42 -20.85
C GLU A 1035 -10.25 12.45 -22.18
N PRO A 1036 -10.38 11.44 -23.08
CA PRO A 1036 -9.57 11.35 -24.30
C PRO A 1036 -9.69 12.55 -25.27
N ILE A 1037 -10.79 13.29 -25.19
CA ILE A 1037 -11.01 14.60 -25.81
C ILE A 1037 -11.69 15.49 -24.77
N HIS A 1038 -10.97 16.47 -24.23
CA HIS A 1038 -11.33 17.18 -23.00
C HIS A 1038 -11.42 18.70 -23.19
N ILE A 1039 -12.35 19.38 -22.50
CA ILE A 1039 -12.42 20.85 -22.43
C ILE A 1039 -12.13 21.34 -21.00
N GLN A 1040 -11.17 22.27 -20.87
CA GLN A 1040 -10.68 22.75 -19.59
C GLN A 1040 -10.55 24.28 -19.55
N TRP A 1041 -10.57 24.85 -18.34
CA TRP A 1041 -10.22 26.25 -18.07
C TRP A 1041 -8.76 26.32 -17.62
N ASN A 1042 -7.97 27.20 -18.23
CA ASN A 1042 -6.60 27.45 -17.81
C ASN A 1042 -6.55 28.61 -16.79
N PRO A 1043 -6.36 28.35 -15.49
CA PRO A 1043 -6.41 29.38 -14.45
C PRO A 1043 -5.22 30.32 -14.47
N LEU A 1044 -4.16 30.08 -15.26
CA LEU A 1044 -3.06 31.04 -15.44
C LEU A 1044 -3.46 32.16 -16.38
N ARG A 1045 -3.99 31.80 -17.54
CA ARG A 1045 -4.29 32.70 -18.65
C ARG A 1045 -5.74 33.20 -18.65
N ASP A 1046 -6.61 32.57 -17.85
CA ASP A 1046 -8.06 32.80 -17.78
C ASP A 1046 -8.75 32.57 -19.15
N ASP A 1047 -8.36 31.48 -19.83
CA ASP A 1047 -8.89 31.06 -21.13
C ASP A 1047 -9.38 29.61 -21.14
N VAL A 1048 -10.03 29.22 -22.25
CA VAL A 1048 -10.57 27.88 -22.49
C VAL A 1048 -9.62 27.10 -23.41
N GLU A 1049 -9.20 25.91 -22.99
CA GLU A 1049 -8.40 24.97 -23.78
C GLU A 1049 -9.22 23.73 -24.15
N VAL A 1050 -8.93 23.12 -25.30
CA VAL A 1050 -9.36 21.76 -25.64
C VAL A 1050 -8.15 20.90 -25.94
N VAL A 1051 -8.16 19.67 -25.42
CA VAL A 1051 -7.03 18.74 -25.43
C VAL A 1051 -7.45 17.43 -26.09
N ASN A 1052 -6.70 16.97 -27.11
CA ASN A 1052 -6.98 15.71 -27.81
C ASN A 1052 -5.87 14.68 -27.55
N TYR A 1053 -6.11 13.76 -26.64
CA TYR A 1053 -5.24 12.60 -26.36
C TYR A 1053 -5.55 11.41 -27.29
N HIS A 1054 -6.72 11.43 -27.94
CA HIS A 1054 -7.24 10.34 -28.76
C HIS A 1054 -6.46 10.13 -30.08
N THR A 1055 -6.77 9.04 -30.79
CA THR A 1055 -6.04 8.61 -32.00
C THR A 1055 -6.61 9.17 -33.31
N LYS A 1056 -7.21 10.36 -33.27
CA LYS A 1056 -8.13 10.84 -34.31
C LYS A 1056 -8.22 12.38 -34.35
N ASP A 1057 -8.09 12.94 -35.55
CA ASP A 1057 -8.47 14.32 -35.86
C ASP A 1057 -9.99 14.57 -35.65
N TRP A 1058 -10.33 15.72 -35.07
CA TRP A 1058 -11.71 16.19 -34.97
C TRP A 1058 -11.92 17.46 -35.80
N LYS A 1059 -13.10 17.56 -36.40
CA LYS A 1059 -13.47 18.60 -37.37
C LYS A 1059 -14.80 19.24 -37.01
N GLY A 1060 -14.84 20.57 -37.01
CA GLY A 1060 -16.04 21.33 -36.62
C GLY A 1060 -16.51 21.08 -35.19
N LEU A 1061 -15.59 20.92 -34.23
CA LEU A 1061 -15.93 20.91 -32.81
C LEU A 1061 -16.39 22.30 -32.38
N VAL A 1062 -17.37 22.36 -31.47
CA VAL A 1062 -17.84 23.61 -30.88
C VAL A 1062 -17.51 23.63 -29.39
N ALA A 1063 -16.57 24.49 -28.99
CA ALA A 1063 -16.28 24.77 -27.59
C ALA A 1063 -17.16 25.93 -27.12
N LYS A 1064 -17.91 25.72 -26.02
CA LYS A 1064 -18.81 26.70 -25.40
C LYS A 1064 -18.40 26.96 -23.96
N ALA A 1065 -18.55 28.20 -23.51
CA ALA A 1065 -18.34 28.59 -22.13
C ALA A 1065 -19.44 29.54 -21.64
N GLN A 1066 -19.79 29.42 -20.37
CA GLN A 1066 -20.69 30.33 -19.65
C GLN A 1066 -20.08 30.68 -18.29
N VAL A 1067 -20.11 31.97 -17.94
CA VAL A 1067 -19.81 32.44 -16.57
C VAL A 1067 -21.13 32.76 -15.88
N VAL A 1068 -21.39 32.08 -14.78
CA VAL A 1068 -22.72 31.99 -14.14
C VAL A 1068 -22.62 32.42 -12.68
N ASP A 1069 -23.51 33.31 -12.23
CA ASP A 1069 -23.50 33.75 -10.83
C ASP A 1069 -24.04 32.68 -9.86
N GLN A 1070 -23.89 32.90 -8.55
CA GLN A 1070 -24.32 31.98 -7.49
C GLN A 1070 -25.82 31.66 -7.54
N ASN A 1071 -26.63 32.52 -8.14
CA ASN A 1071 -28.08 32.34 -8.30
C ASN A 1071 -28.43 31.56 -9.58
N GLY A 1072 -27.44 31.06 -10.33
CA GLY A 1072 -27.63 30.32 -11.57
C GLY A 1072 -27.86 31.19 -12.80
N LYS A 1073 -27.69 32.52 -12.71
CA LYS A 1073 -27.87 33.42 -13.86
C LYS A 1073 -26.56 33.60 -14.64
N VAL A 1074 -26.58 33.23 -15.92
CA VAL A 1074 -25.52 33.52 -16.88
C VAL A 1074 -25.26 35.04 -16.93
N GLN A 1075 -24.02 35.45 -16.70
CA GLN A 1075 -23.57 36.85 -16.84
C GLN A 1075 -22.82 37.07 -18.16
N TRP A 1076 -22.18 36.03 -18.69
CA TRP A 1076 -21.42 36.03 -19.95
C TRP A 1076 -21.45 34.64 -20.58
N GLU A 1077 -21.48 34.58 -21.91
CA GLU A 1077 -21.36 33.33 -22.66
C GLU A 1077 -20.67 33.54 -24.01
N HIS A 1078 -19.95 32.51 -24.47
CA HIS A 1078 -19.24 32.53 -25.75
C HIS A 1078 -19.10 31.12 -26.35
N GLU A 1079 -19.00 31.02 -27.67
CA GLU A 1079 -18.68 29.77 -28.36
C GLU A 1079 -17.83 29.98 -29.61
N VAL A 1080 -16.96 29.02 -29.92
CA VAL A 1080 -16.15 28.99 -31.15
C VAL A 1080 -16.25 27.61 -31.82
N THR A 1081 -16.25 27.60 -33.15
CA THR A 1081 -16.13 26.37 -33.95
C THR A 1081 -14.71 26.22 -34.49
N PHE A 1082 -14.10 25.04 -34.34
CA PHE A 1082 -12.70 24.80 -34.70
C PHE A 1082 -12.42 23.33 -35.06
N ASP A 1083 -11.21 23.10 -35.56
CA ASP A 1083 -10.63 21.78 -35.82
C ASP A 1083 -9.50 21.52 -34.82
N ILE A 1084 -9.22 20.26 -34.49
CA ILE A 1084 -8.08 19.85 -33.66
C ILE A 1084 -7.49 18.53 -34.16
N HIS A 1085 -6.17 18.46 -34.24
CA HIS A 1085 -5.43 17.27 -34.63
C HIS A 1085 -5.25 16.29 -33.46
N ASP A 1086 -4.78 15.07 -33.75
CA ASP A 1086 -4.40 14.12 -32.71
C ASP A 1086 -3.09 14.54 -31.99
N ASP A 1087 -3.00 14.32 -30.67
CA ASP A 1087 -1.90 14.82 -29.81
C ASP A 1087 -1.71 16.36 -29.91
N GLU A 1088 -2.81 17.11 -29.91
CA GLU A 1088 -2.84 18.58 -29.92
C GLU A 1088 -3.53 19.17 -28.67
N THR A 1089 -3.18 20.42 -28.33
CA THR A 1089 -3.95 21.29 -27.42
C THR A 1089 -4.17 22.64 -28.07
N VAL A 1090 -5.42 23.11 -28.07
CA VAL A 1090 -5.85 24.36 -28.70
C VAL A 1090 -6.41 25.29 -27.63
N ALA A 1091 -5.92 26.53 -27.56
CA ALA A 1091 -6.53 27.60 -26.78
C ALA A 1091 -7.61 28.28 -27.63
N CYS A 1092 -8.87 28.11 -27.22
CA CYS A 1092 -10.05 28.48 -27.99
C CYS A 1092 -10.34 29.98 -27.91
N PHE A 1093 -10.49 30.53 -26.69
CA PHE A 1093 -10.79 31.94 -26.43
C PHE A 1093 -10.62 32.29 -24.93
N PRO A 1094 -10.37 33.56 -24.58
CA PRO A 1094 -10.34 34.03 -23.20
C PRO A 1094 -11.75 34.14 -22.58
N LEU A 1095 -11.83 34.02 -21.25
CA LEU A 1095 -13.05 34.27 -20.48
C LEU A 1095 -13.14 35.75 -20.05
N GLU A 1096 -14.34 36.31 -20.02
CA GLU A 1096 -14.61 37.63 -19.41
C GLU A 1096 -15.40 37.46 -18.11
N PHE A 1097 -15.06 38.27 -17.10
CA PHE A 1097 -15.67 38.21 -15.76
C PHE A 1097 -16.33 39.56 -15.42
N PRO A 1098 -17.66 39.71 -15.61
CA PRO A 1098 -18.35 40.97 -15.35
C PRO A 1098 -18.36 41.40 -13.88
N ASP A 1099 -18.26 42.70 -13.60
CA ASP A 1099 -18.34 43.26 -12.23
C ASP A 1099 -19.61 42.85 -11.47
N SER A 1100 -20.70 42.53 -12.21
CA SER A 1100 -22.01 42.11 -11.69
C SER A 1100 -22.04 40.70 -11.10
N LEU A 1101 -20.95 39.93 -11.17
CA LEU A 1101 -20.85 38.62 -10.54
C LEU A 1101 -21.07 38.69 -9.02
N THR A 1102 -21.54 37.60 -8.42
CA THR A 1102 -21.57 37.38 -6.97
C THR A 1102 -20.18 37.05 -6.43
N ASP A 1103 -20.02 36.98 -5.10
CA ASP A 1103 -18.70 36.75 -4.47
C ASP A 1103 -18.12 35.37 -4.80
N THR A 1104 -18.97 34.35 -4.91
CA THR A 1104 -18.69 33.08 -5.60
C THR A 1104 -19.45 33.04 -6.92
N TYR A 1105 -18.88 32.44 -7.96
CA TYR A 1105 -19.52 32.19 -9.25
C TYR A 1105 -18.92 30.95 -9.91
N PHE A 1106 -19.48 30.54 -11.05
CA PHE A 1106 -19.14 29.30 -11.74
C PHE A 1106 -18.70 29.55 -13.18
N ILE A 1107 -17.81 28.67 -13.66
CA ILE A 1107 -17.47 28.57 -15.09
C ILE A 1107 -17.99 27.21 -15.56
N LYS A 1108 -18.91 27.20 -16.52
CA LYS A 1108 -19.39 25.98 -17.18
C LYS A 1108 -18.84 25.92 -18.61
N LEU A 1109 -18.19 24.81 -18.95
CA LEU A 1109 -17.65 24.51 -20.27
C LEU A 1109 -18.37 23.32 -20.88
N VAL A 1110 -18.61 23.35 -22.19
CA VAL A 1110 -19.20 22.24 -22.95
C VAL A 1110 -18.53 22.13 -24.32
N LEU A 1111 -18.09 20.93 -24.69
CA LEU A 1111 -17.52 20.61 -26.00
C LEU A 1111 -18.48 19.73 -26.78
N CYS A 1112 -18.91 20.17 -27.96
CA CYS A 1112 -19.85 19.46 -28.81
C CYS A 1112 -19.24 19.04 -30.16
N SER A 1113 -19.64 17.85 -30.62
CA SER A 1113 -19.54 17.40 -32.02
C SER A 1113 -20.95 17.34 -32.61
N GLY A 1114 -21.38 18.43 -33.25
CA GLY A 1114 -22.79 18.61 -33.63
C GLY A 1114 -23.67 18.67 -32.38
N ASN A 1115 -24.64 17.74 -32.27
CA ASN A 1115 -25.55 17.67 -31.12
C ASN A 1115 -25.01 16.80 -29.97
N GLN A 1116 -23.90 16.08 -30.15
CA GLN A 1116 -23.32 15.22 -29.12
C GLN A 1116 -22.35 16.04 -28.25
N VAL A 1117 -22.60 16.09 -26.94
CA VAL A 1117 -21.59 16.53 -25.97
C VAL A 1117 -20.51 15.44 -25.88
N LEU A 1118 -19.24 15.85 -26.03
CA LEU A 1118 -18.07 14.99 -25.89
C LEU A 1118 -17.41 15.15 -24.51
N SER A 1119 -17.44 16.36 -23.96
CA SER A 1119 -16.89 16.71 -22.64
C SER A 1119 -17.68 17.88 -22.07
N ASP A 1120 -17.97 17.83 -20.77
CA ASP A 1120 -18.58 18.92 -19.99
C ASP A 1120 -17.79 19.13 -18.70
N ASN A 1121 -17.51 20.38 -18.33
CA ASN A 1121 -16.61 20.69 -17.21
C ASN A 1121 -17.12 21.91 -16.42
N PHE A 1122 -17.05 21.85 -15.08
CA PHE A 1122 -17.67 22.84 -14.18
C PHE A 1122 -16.72 23.26 -13.07
N TYR A 1123 -16.46 24.57 -12.95
CA TYR A 1123 -15.50 25.13 -11.99
C TYR A 1123 -16.15 26.13 -11.05
N PHE A 1124 -15.57 26.25 -9.86
CA PHE A 1124 -15.93 27.20 -8.82
C PHE A 1124 -14.85 28.29 -8.78
N LYS A 1125 -15.24 29.57 -8.85
CA LYS A 1125 -14.30 30.71 -8.79
C LYS A 1125 -14.87 31.79 -7.86
N GLY A 1126 -14.01 32.39 -7.05
CA GLY A 1126 -14.37 33.50 -6.17
C GLY A 1126 -13.89 34.85 -6.71
N LYS A 1127 -14.44 35.95 -6.19
CA LYS A 1127 -13.82 37.30 -6.34
C LYS A 1127 -12.53 37.41 -5.53
N VAL A 1128 -12.43 36.66 -4.43
CA VAL A 1128 -11.18 36.35 -3.74
C VAL A 1128 -10.83 34.90 -4.09
N GLU A 1129 -9.56 34.65 -4.41
CA GLU A 1129 -9.09 33.32 -4.81
C GLU A 1129 -9.41 32.26 -3.74
N ASN A 1130 -9.99 31.13 -4.16
CA ASN A 1130 -10.42 30.02 -3.32
C ASN A 1130 -11.35 30.38 -2.13
N ASN A 1131 -12.04 31.53 -2.13
CA ASN A 1131 -13.10 31.81 -1.16
C ASN A 1131 -14.47 31.49 -1.76
N PHE A 1132 -15.17 30.53 -1.16
CA PHE A 1132 -16.51 30.09 -1.56
C PHE A 1132 -17.53 30.21 -0.41
N GLN A 1133 -17.23 30.98 0.64
CA GLN A 1133 -18.02 31.00 1.88
C GLN A 1133 -19.45 31.51 1.67
N SER A 1134 -19.68 32.34 0.63
CA SER A 1134 -21.02 32.81 0.25
C SER A 1134 -21.96 31.66 -0.13
N LEU A 1135 -21.43 30.50 -0.56
CA LEU A 1135 -22.24 29.31 -0.88
C LEU A 1135 -22.99 28.75 0.33
N ARG A 1136 -22.49 28.88 1.56
CA ARG A 1136 -23.19 28.41 2.77
C ARG A 1136 -24.58 29.08 2.95
N ASN A 1137 -24.83 30.20 2.27
CA ASN A 1137 -26.12 30.92 2.29
C ASN A 1137 -27.07 30.50 1.14
N MET A 1138 -26.72 29.53 0.30
CA MET A 1138 -27.60 29.08 -0.79
C MET A 1138 -28.86 28.38 -0.26
N PRO A 1139 -30.02 28.57 -0.93
CA PRO A 1139 -31.17 27.71 -0.71
C PRO A 1139 -30.83 26.22 -0.86
N LYS A 1140 -31.42 25.39 -0.01
CA LYS A 1140 -31.41 23.94 -0.19
C LYS A 1140 -32.39 23.55 -1.30
N VAL A 1141 -32.00 22.59 -2.12
CA VAL A 1141 -32.73 22.14 -3.32
C VAL A 1141 -33.01 20.64 -3.24
N SER A 1142 -34.19 20.21 -3.71
CA SER A 1142 -34.48 18.79 -3.93
C SER A 1142 -34.44 18.49 -5.42
N LEU A 1143 -33.87 17.34 -5.78
CA LEU A 1143 -33.67 16.92 -7.17
C LEU A 1143 -34.72 15.88 -7.58
N THR A 1144 -35.23 16.01 -8.80
CA THR A 1144 -36.03 14.95 -9.42
C THR A 1144 -35.09 13.85 -9.89
N LYS A 1145 -35.35 12.60 -9.50
CA LYS A 1145 -34.67 11.42 -10.04
C LYS A 1145 -35.70 10.49 -10.66
N ASP A 1146 -35.55 10.22 -11.96
CA ASP A 1146 -36.30 9.18 -12.67
C ASP A 1146 -35.30 8.10 -13.07
N VAL A 1147 -35.28 6.99 -12.32
CA VAL A 1147 -34.25 5.95 -12.43
C VAL A 1147 -34.86 4.56 -12.41
N LYS A 1148 -34.37 3.70 -13.31
CA LYS A 1148 -34.73 2.30 -13.43
C LYS A 1148 -33.57 1.44 -12.95
N ILE A 1149 -33.85 0.55 -11.99
CA ILE A 1149 -32.90 -0.45 -11.48
C ILE A 1149 -33.23 -1.80 -12.12
N GLU A 1150 -32.26 -2.42 -12.78
CA GLU A 1150 -32.41 -3.70 -13.49
C GLU A 1150 -31.27 -4.68 -13.12
N ARG A 1151 -31.56 -5.98 -13.06
CA ARG A 1151 -30.55 -7.06 -12.97
C ARG A 1151 -30.56 -7.84 -14.29
N ASN A 1152 -29.38 -8.15 -14.83
CA ASN A 1152 -29.19 -8.97 -16.01
C ASN A 1152 -28.03 -9.97 -15.76
N GLY A 1153 -28.36 -11.24 -15.57
CA GLY A 1153 -27.41 -12.21 -15.02
C GLY A 1153 -26.88 -11.72 -13.68
N ASP A 1154 -25.56 -11.69 -13.53
CA ASP A 1154 -24.91 -11.28 -12.27
C ASP A 1154 -24.46 -9.82 -12.25
N ASN A 1155 -24.94 -9.01 -13.21
CA ASN A 1155 -24.72 -7.58 -13.26
C ASN A 1155 -26.01 -6.83 -12.95
N TRP A 1156 -25.92 -5.80 -12.12
CA TRP A 1156 -26.96 -4.80 -11.94
C TRP A 1156 -26.66 -3.56 -12.78
N THR A 1157 -27.72 -2.80 -13.10
CA THR A 1157 -27.62 -1.53 -13.80
C THR A 1157 -28.69 -0.58 -13.29
N ILE A 1158 -28.29 0.63 -12.93
CA ILE A 1158 -29.20 1.75 -12.70
C ILE A 1158 -29.03 2.73 -13.86
N LYS A 1159 -30.12 3.03 -14.58
CA LYS A 1159 -30.14 3.99 -15.69
C LYS A 1159 -31.28 4.97 -15.53
N GLY A 1160 -31.06 6.23 -15.86
CA GLY A 1160 -32.08 7.27 -15.80
C GLY A 1160 -31.47 8.65 -15.70
N THR A 1161 -32.26 9.60 -15.19
CA THR A 1161 -31.93 11.04 -15.24
C THR A 1161 -32.09 11.67 -13.87
N VAL A 1162 -31.12 12.50 -13.48
CA VAL A 1162 -31.19 13.39 -12.30
C VAL A 1162 -31.35 14.82 -12.80
N LYS A 1163 -32.33 15.55 -12.27
CA LYS A 1163 -32.72 16.89 -12.75
C LYS A 1163 -32.88 17.90 -11.62
N ASN A 1164 -32.41 19.12 -11.86
CA ASN A 1164 -32.67 20.28 -11.02
C ASN A 1164 -33.90 21.06 -11.56
N ASP A 1165 -35.07 20.82 -10.98
CA ASP A 1165 -36.31 21.55 -11.30
C ASP A 1165 -36.46 22.88 -10.53
N SER A 1166 -35.43 23.32 -9.79
CA SER A 1166 -35.47 24.55 -8.98
C SER A 1166 -34.79 25.74 -9.65
N GLU A 1167 -35.05 26.95 -9.14
CA GLU A 1167 -34.41 28.20 -9.57
C GLU A 1167 -33.00 28.42 -8.96
N THR A 1168 -32.44 27.44 -8.23
CA THR A 1168 -31.12 27.54 -7.57
C THR A 1168 -30.18 26.44 -8.08
N PRO A 1169 -28.89 26.72 -8.37
CA PRO A 1169 -27.93 25.68 -8.75
C PRO A 1169 -27.82 24.57 -7.69
N ALA A 1170 -27.77 23.33 -8.14
CA ALA A 1170 -27.51 22.16 -7.31
C ALA A 1170 -26.03 21.77 -7.43
N LEU A 1171 -25.30 21.76 -6.32
CA LEU A 1171 -23.84 21.67 -6.32
C LEU A 1171 -23.34 20.37 -5.68
N LEU A 1172 -22.31 19.77 -6.32
CA LEU A 1172 -21.59 18.59 -5.82
C LEU A 1172 -22.51 17.40 -5.52
N ILE A 1173 -23.27 16.99 -6.54
CA ILE A 1173 -24.26 15.93 -6.48
C ILE A 1173 -23.54 14.57 -6.34
N ARG A 1174 -23.41 14.06 -5.11
CA ARG A 1174 -22.93 12.69 -4.82
C ARG A 1174 -24.10 11.70 -4.90
N LEU A 1175 -24.06 10.86 -5.92
CA LEU A 1175 -24.81 9.62 -6.04
C LEU A 1175 -24.18 8.57 -5.11
N LYS A 1176 -25.00 7.84 -4.35
CA LYS A 1176 -24.55 6.73 -3.48
C LYS A 1176 -25.38 5.48 -3.72
N LEU A 1177 -24.71 4.33 -3.84
CA LEU A 1177 -25.36 3.03 -3.99
C LEU A 1177 -25.44 2.35 -2.62
N GLU A 1178 -26.65 2.15 -2.13
CA GLU A 1178 -26.92 1.75 -0.74
C GLU A 1178 -27.77 0.48 -0.69
N GLY A 1179 -27.38 -0.44 0.19
CA GLY A 1179 -28.20 -1.57 0.61
C GLY A 1179 -29.20 -1.14 1.69
N THR A 1180 -29.41 -2.04 2.65
CA THR A 1180 -30.20 -1.80 3.88
C THR A 1180 -29.34 -1.59 5.12
N THR A 1181 -28.09 -2.04 5.13
CA THR A 1181 -27.12 -1.81 6.22
C THR A 1181 -25.98 -0.88 5.81
N ASP A 1182 -25.40 -1.10 4.63
CA ASP A 1182 -24.15 -0.47 4.18
C ASP A 1182 -24.23 0.06 2.74
N LEU A 1183 -23.15 0.69 2.29
CA LEU A 1183 -22.87 0.88 0.87
C LEU A 1183 -22.79 -0.47 0.12
N ILE A 1184 -22.94 -0.43 -1.19
CA ILE A 1184 -22.66 -1.56 -2.10
C ILE A 1184 -21.44 -1.19 -2.92
N LEU A 1185 -20.30 -1.80 -2.58
CA LEU A 1185 -18.98 -1.55 -3.17
C LEU A 1185 -18.37 -2.87 -3.65
N PRO A 1186 -17.59 -2.87 -4.75
CA PRO A 1186 -17.31 -1.76 -5.65
C PRO A 1186 -18.52 -1.38 -6.52
N VAL A 1187 -18.44 -0.18 -7.11
CA VAL A 1187 -19.47 0.36 -8.00
C VAL A 1187 -18.84 1.27 -9.06
N PHE A 1188 -19.33 1.19 -10.30
CA PHE A 1188 -18.90 2.05 -11.42
C PHE A 1188 -20.00 3.07 -11.72
N TYR A 1189 -19.67 4.35 -11.65
CA TYR A 1189 -20.56 5.47 -11.99
C TYR A 1189 -20.13 6.11 -13.32
N SER A 1190 -21.07 6.41 -14.21
CA SER A 1190 -20.81 7.16 -15.44
C SER A 1190 -20.24 8.55 -15.16
N ASP A 1191 -20.80 9.23 -14.16
CA ASP A 1191 -20.35 10.52 -13.62
C ASP A 1191 -20.85 10.66 -12.16
N ASN A 1192 -20.14 11.42 -11.33
CA ASN A 1192 -20.49 11.68 -9.93
C ASN A 1192 -19.84 13.00 -9.44
N TYR A 1193 -20.34 13.56 -8.33
CA TYR A 1193 -19.94 14.88 -7.79
C TYR A 1193 -20.15 16.08 -8.75
N PHE A 1194 -21.00 15.92 -9.78
CA PHE A 1194 -21.31 16.97 -10.76
C PHE A 1194 -22.26 18.05 -10.21
N SER A 1195 -22.43 19.14 -10.95
CA SER A 1195 -23.36 20.24 -10.61
C SER A 1195 -24.40 20.45 -11.72
N LEU A 1196 -25.61 20.90 -11.36
CA LEU A 1196 -26.70 21.19 -12.30
C LEU A 1196 -27.24 22.61 -12.08
N LEU A 1197 -27.22 23.44 -13.13
CA LEU A 1197 -27.86 24.76 -13.10
C LEU A 1197 -29.41 24.62 -13.14
N PRO A 1198 -30.16 25.69 -12.87
CA PRO A 1198 -31.63 25.68 -12.93
C PRO A 1198 -32.19 25.10 -14.24
N GLY A 1199 -33.04 24.10 -14.13
CA GLY A 1199 -33.66 23.40 -15.26
C GLY A 1199 -32.83 22.28 -15.89
N GLU A 1200 -31.55 22.13 -15.52
CA GLU A 1200 -30.63 21.16 -16.12
C GLU A 1200 -30.80 19.73 -15.57
N SER A 1201 -30.32 18.76 -16.35
CA SER A 1201 -30.35 17.34 -16.04
C SER A 1201 -29.10 16.62 -16.53
N LYS A 1202 -28.65 15.61 -15.77
CA LYS A 1202 -27.61 14.64 -16.19
C LYS A 1202 -28.24 13.26 -16.32
N ASP A 1203 -27.99 12.59 -17.44
CA ASP A 1203 -28.27 11.16 -17.57
C ASP A 1203 -27.15 10.37 -16.88
N ILE A 1204 -27.54 9.33 -16.14
CA ILE A 1204 -26.65 8.54 -15.30
C ILE A 1204 -26.76 7.05 -15.64
N CYS A 1205 -25.63 6.35 -15.57
CA CYS A 1205 -25.53 4.91 -15.64
C CYS A 1205 -24.61 4.42 -14.51
N ILE A 1206 -25.11 3.48 -13.70
CA ILE A 1206 -24.37 2.89 -12.58
C ILE A 1206 -24.37 1.38 -12.74
N THR A 1207 -23.22 0.72 -12.60
CA THR A 1207 -23.07 -0.74 -12.76
C THR A 1207 -22.24 -1.33 -11.62
N PHE A 1208 -22.67 -2.47 -11.10
CA PHE A 1208 -22.09 -3.22 -9.99
C PHE A 1208 -22.53 -4.69 -10.11
N LYS A 1209 -21.84 -5.63 -9.46
CA LYS A 1209 -22.21 -7.05 -9.57
C LYS A 1209 -23.27 -7.43 -8.52
N ASN A 1210 -23.88 -8.59 -8.71
CA ASN A 1210 -24.81 -9.17 -7.74
C ASN A 1210 -24.10 -9.69 -6.48
N GLU A 1211 -22.87 -10.21 -6.61
CA GLU A 1211 -22.06 -10.65 -5.45
C GLU A 1211 -21.80 -9.51 -4.44
N ASP A 1212 -21.72 -8.27 -4.93
CA ASP A 1212 -21.42 -7.08 -4.12
C ASP A 1212 -22.64 -6.60 -3.30
N THR A 1213 -23.87 -6.95 -3.70
CA THR A 1213 -25.08 -6.56 -2.95
C THR A 1213 -25.34 -7.40 -1.71
N ARG A 1214 -24.61 -8.52 -1.53
CA ARG A 1214 -24.71 -9.41 -0.36
C ARG A 1214 -26.14 -9.90 -0.05
N GLY A 1215 -26.98 -10.00 -1.09
CA GLY A 1215 -28.41 -10.35 -1.00
C GLY A 1215 -29.33 -9.18 -0.62
N GLU A 1216 -28.77 -8.01 -0.29
CA GLU A 1216 -29.52 -6.77 -0.06
C GLU A 1216 -30.09 -6.25 -1.38
N LYS A 1217 -31.22 -5.53 -1.29
CA LYS A 1217 -31.84 -4.89 -2.45
C LYS A 1217 -31.17 -3.53 -2.69
N PRO A 1218 -30.52 -3.30 -3.85
CA PRO A 1218 -29.85 -2.03 -4.11
C PRO A 1218 -30.83 -0.86 -4.22
N SER A 1219 -30.39 0.30 -3.72
CA SER A 1219 -31.08 1.58 -3.79
C SER A 1219 -30.10 2.71 -4.14
N LEU A 1220 -30.62 3.82 -4.66
CA LEU A 1220 -29.82 5.00 -5.04
C LEU A 1220 -30.27 6.21 -4.22
N SER A 1221 -29.41 6.71 -3.34
CA SER A 1221 -29.59 8.03 -2.74
C SER A 1221 -28.76 9.09 -3.49
N VAL A 1222 -29.15 10.34 -3.28
CA VAL A 1222 -28.57 11.52 -3.93
C VAL A 1222 -28.38 12.56 -2.84
N SER A 1223 -27.18 13.13 -2.77
CA SER A 1223 -26.75 14.09 -1.76
C SER A 1223 -25.88 15.16 -2.41
N GLY A 1224 -25.52 16.21 -1.68
CA GLY A 1224 -24.65 17.27 -2.20
C GLY A 1224 -24.71 18.54 -1.36
N PHE A 1225 -23.82 19.49 -1.67
CA PHE A 1225 -23.55 20.67 -0.83
C PHE A 1225 -24.82 21.43 -0.41
N ASN A 1226 -25.75 21.63 -1.36
CA ASN A 1226 -27.07 22.21 -1.09
C ASN A 1226 -28.26 21.28 -1.40
N VAL A 1227 -28.05 19.97 -1.59
CA VAL A 1227 -29.14 19.03 -1.87
C VAL A 1227 -29.81 18.54 -0.57
N ILE A 1228 -31.13 18.29 -0.60
CA ILE A 1228 -31.96 17.67 0.45
C ILE A 1228 -33.02 16.70 -0.13
#